data_AF-U9UBF4-F1
#
_entry.id   AF-U9UBF4-F1
#
_cell.length_a   1.000
_cell.length_b   1.000
_cell.length_c   1.000
_cell.angle_alpha   90.00
_cell.angle_beta   90.00
_cell.angle_gamma   90.00
#
_symmetry.space_group_name_H-M   'P 1'
#
loop_
_entity.id
_entity.type
_entity.pdbx_description
1 polymer ?
#
loop_
_entity_poly.entity_id
_entity_poly.type
_entity_poly.pdbx_seq_one_letter_code
_entity_poly.pdbx_strand_id
1 'polypeptide(L)'
;DFATAIWKDGSLIYIKQDRKRERVPNKEVTLKYLNNSQDVINDLLNEIKAYSIRVDECKIPKIHGISQNPDTKDYVIVFQNDCNCKECGDIYTDIEVKWCKPCQINNMKQNLANWTSGNEKIDEFIQEIQLNIEKDDIIIEWIPYNQFSDIKEIKKDDSASVYSAIWKNGLLKYNYEERKYKRNPNKNVTLMRFNNSQNIINDFLNEIKAYSFKLNEYTMCGISQNPDTNDYVIVFQNDCNCKERGDVDTDKKFEWCRPCQISNLKQNFSSWTSGNNEIDNFIQEMQLKIESHNDIIVEWIPYNQFSIIEEISNGDFARVYLAKWKNGLLEYKEGKYKRNPSKEVTLKCLNNSQNVIDNLLNKVKSYSIKINEGNIAKIYGISQNPDTKDYVIVLPTDCNCKKCGEIYTNILVKWCKPCQINNLKQDFVNWTSGNEAIDNFIQKMQLKIERYNDMVVKWIPYNQFNIIQEIGKGGFATVYLATWNYRKVALKCLHNSQNITNEFLNEISAYSIHSVDCILKICGISQNPDTKDYIIVLEYANGGSLNNHNNDIIRDYNWREKLYVLSDIIKGLKKIHENKAVHRDFHTGNVLVLFIDCARYNGSGNTASNIYISDMGFCGEVSNIDKTKIYGVMPFVAPEVLRGKPYTQAAD
;
A
#
# COMPACT_ATOMS: atom_id res chain seq x y z
N ASP A 1 17.69 27.88 -22.22
CA ASP A 1 17.27 29.30 -22.30
C ASP A 1 15.76 29.44 -22.31
N PHE A 2 15.21 30.54 -21.76
CA PHE A 2 13.77 30.80 -21.72
C PHE A 2 13.40 32.02 -22.58
N ALA A 3 12.26 31.98 -23.24
CA ALA A 3 11.69 33.12 -23.98
C ALA A 3 10.17 33.19 -23.82
N THR A 4 9.57 34.37 -23.96
CA THR A 4 8.11 34.53 -23.98
C THR A 4 7.62 34.62 -25.42
N ALA A 5 6.51 33.96 -25.73
CA ALA A 5 5.91 33.96 -27.07
C ALA A 5 4.38 34.00 -27.01
N ILE A 6 3.76 34.38 -28.14
CA ILE A 6 2.30 34.34 -28.32
C ILE A 6 1.94 33.08 -29.11
N TRP A 7 1.23 32.15 -28.48
CA TRP A 7 0.66 30.99 -29.15
C TRP A 7 -0.64 31.38 -29.87
N LYS A 8 -0.54 31.59 -31.19
CA LYS A 8 -1.61 32.08 -32.06
C LYS A 8 -2.88 31.21 -31.99
N ASP A 9 -2.74 29.90 -32.13
CA ASP A 9 -3.89 28.97 -32.08
C ASP A 9 -4.35 28.66 -30.66
N GLY A 10 -3.44 28.81 -29.69
CA GLY A 10 -3.69 28.69 -28.26
C GLY A 10 -4.23 27.34 -27.76
N SER A 11 -4.55 27.30 -26.47
CA SER A 11 -4.88 26.06 -25.76
C SER A 11 -6.34 25.64 -25.96
N LEU A 12 -6.56 24.33 -26.10
CA LEU A 12 -7.90 23.73 -26.17
C LEU A 12 -8.49 23.61 -24.75
N ILE A 13 -9.61 24.28 -24.48
CA ILE A 13 -10.32 24.23 -23.19
C ILE A 13 -11.71 23.62 -23.34
N TYR A 14 -12.21 22.96 -22.29
CA TYR A 14 -13.57 22.41 -22.27
C TYR A 14 -14.53 23.41 -21.60
N ILE A 15 -15.54 23.85 -22.34
CA ILE A 15 -16.54 24.79 -21.86
C ILE A 15 -17.71 23.98 -21.27
N LYS A 16 -17.83 23.97 -19.94
CA LYS A 16 -18.79 23.13 -19.20
C LYS A 16 -20.25 23.43 -19.54
N GLN A 17 -20.57 24.69 -19.84
CA GLN A 17 -21.92 25.12 -20.22
C GLN A 17 -22.36 24.54 -21.58
N ASP A 18 -21.42 24.46 -22.53
CA ASP A 18 -21.72 24.10 -23.93
C ASP A 18 -21.32 22.66 -24.29
N ARG A 19 -20.70 21.93 -23.37
CA ARG A 19 -20.16 20.57 -23.57
C ARG A 19 -19.27 20.41 -24.82
N LYS A 20 -18.59 21.48 -25.25
CA LYS A 20 -17.67 21.51 -26.40
C LYS A 20 -16.27 21.94 -25.98
N ARG A 21 -15.28 21.61 -26.81
CA ARG A 21 -13.90 22.08 -26.66
C ARG A 21 -13.63 23.21 -27.66
N GLU A 22 -13.13 24.32 -27.16
CA GLU A 22 -12.78 25.48 -27.99
C GLU A 22 -11.33 25.88 -27.76
N ARG A 23 -10.68 26.42 -28.79
CA ARG A 23 -9.34 26.99 -28.67
C ARG A 23 -9.44 28.44 -28.21
N VAL A 24 -8.60 28.82 -27.27
CA VAL A 24 -8.44 30.22 -26.84
C VAL A 24 -7.23 30.79 -27.57
N PRO A 25 -7.40 31.55 -28.66
CA PRO A 25 -6.28 32.05 -29.47
C PRO A 25 -5.47 33.12 -28.73
N ASN A 26 -4.28 33.42 -29.26
CA ASN A 26 -3.38 34.48 -28.79
C ASN A 26 -3.00 34.37 -27.30
N LYS A 27 -2.70 33.15 -26.85
CA LYS A 27 -2.29 32.90 -25.47
C LYS A 27 -0.80 33.15 -25.31
N GLU A 28 -0.42 33.98 -24.34
CA GLU A 28 0.99 34.15 -23.96
C GLU A 28 1.52 32.88 -23.28
N VAL A 29 2.72 32.45 -23.65
CA VAL A 29 3.36 31.21 -23.20
C VAL A 29 4.86 31.43 -22.97
N THR A 30 5.43 30.63 -22.06
CA THR A 30 6.89 30.60 -21.83
C THR A 30 7.49 29.40 -22.56
N LEU A 31 8.53 29.64 -23.34
CA LEU A 31 9.28 28.65 -24.12
C LEU A 31 10.58 28.31 -23.39
N LYS A 32 10.85 27.03 -23.17
CA LYS A 32 12.16 26.53 -22.71
C LYS A 32 12.88 25.84 -23.87
N TYR A 33 13.99 26.41 -24.30
CA TYR A 33 14.88 25.82 -25.31
C TYR A 33 15.82 24.81 -24.66
N LEU A 34 15.93 23.65 -25.27
CA LEU A 34 16.84 22.57 -24.89
C LEU A 34 17.91 22.43 -25.96
N ASN A 35 19.06 23.07 -25.72
CA ASN A 35 20.18 23.07 -26.65
C ASN A 35 20.77 21.65 -26.73
N ASN A 36 21.10 21.18 -27.94
CA ASN A 36 21.62 19.83 -28.23
C ASN A 36 20.65 18.67 -27.95
N SER A 37 19.34 18.92 -28.03
CA SER A 37 18.29 17.94 -27.66
C SER A 37 18.13 16.75 -28.63
N GLN A 38 18.80 16.76 -29.78
CA GLN A 38 18.77 15.67 -30.77
C GLN A 38 19.37 14.36 -30.21
N ASP A 39 20.38 14.45 -29.33
CA ASP A 39 21.12 13.30 -28.78
C ASP A 39 20.58 12.81 -27.42
N VAL A 40 19.54 13.46 -26.87
CA VAL A 40 19.13 13.27 -25.46
C VAL A 40 17.60 13.23 -25.26
N ILE A 41 16.89 12.49 -26.11
CA ILE A 41 15.41 12.35 -26.05
C ILE A 41 14.92 11.75 -24.72
N ASN A 42 15.68 10.85 -24.11
CA ASN A 42 15.29 10.22 -22.84
C ASN A 42 15.31 11.21 -21.67
N ASP A 43 16.25 12.16 -21.65
CA ASP A 43 16.31 13.18 -20.60
C ASP A 43 15.20 14.21 -20.78
N LEU A 44 14.87 14.57 -22.04
CA LEU A 44 13.68 15.36 -22.37
C LEU A 44 12.40 14.69 -21.83
N LEU A 45 12.20 13.39 -22.09
CA LEU A 45 11.03 12.65 -21.64
C LEU A 45 10.96 12.53 -20.12
N ASN A 46 12.10 12.35 -19.44
CA ASN A 46 12.17 12.32 -17.98
C ASN A 46 11.88 13.70 -17.37
N GLU A 47 12.36 14.77 -18.00
CA GLU A 47 12.06 16.14 -17.58
C GLU A 47 10.56 16.45 -17.74
N ILE A 48 9.94 16.09 -18.87
CA ILE A 48 8.51 16.31 -19.12
C ILE A 48 7.63 15.58 -18.11
N LYS A 49 8.00 14.34 -17.72
CA LYS A 49 7.26 13.55 -16.71
C LYS A 49 7.21 14.21 -15.34
N ALA A 50 8.12 15.15 -15.04
CA ALA A 50 8.14 15.86 -13.76
C ALA A 50 7.08 16.97 -13.67
N TYR A 51 6.42 17.34 -14.78
CA TYR A 51 5.46 18.44 -14.83
C TYR A 51 4.02 17.97 -15.04
N SER A 52 3.06 18.79 -14.57
CA SER A 52 1.64 18.41 -14.59
C SER A 52 0.95 18.75 -15.91
N ILE A 53 0.09 17.82 -16.34
CA ILE A 53 -0.83 17.98 -17.48
C ILE A 53 -2.25 18.30 -16.96
N ARG A 54 -2.52 18.09 -15.65
CA ARG A 54 -3.85 18.23 -15.04
C ARG A 54 -4.18 19.69 -14.75
N VAL A 55 -5.46 20.03 -14.82
CA VAL A 55 -5.96 21.40 -14.56
C VAL A 55 -6.00 21.72 -13.05
N ASP A 56 -6.07 20.69 -12.21
CA ASP A 56 -6.39 20.82 -10.78
C ASP A 56 -5.15 20.87 -9.85
N GLU A 57 -3.93 20.78 -10.41
CA GLU A 57 -2.67 20.88 -9.65
C GLU A 57 -2.05 22.27 -9.84
N CYS A 58 -2.57 23.27 -9.10
CA CYS A 58 -2.15 24.69 -9.24
C CYS A 58 -0.67 24.98 -8.87
N LYS A 59 0.04 24.00 -8.31
CA LYS A 59 1.41 24.19 -7.77
C LYS A 59 2.51 23.94 -8.81
N ILE A 60 2.27 23.07 -9.80
CA ILE A 60 3.29 22.62 -10.77
C ILE A 60 3.15 23.41 -12.09
N PRO A 61 4.26 23.74 -12.76
CA PRO A 61 4.27 24.26 -14.12
C PRO A 61 3.43 23.43 -15.09
N LYS A 62 2.37 24.04 -15.61
CA LYS A 62 1.55 23.42 -16.64
C LYS A 62 2.28 23.44 -17.96
N ILE A 63 2.46 22.26 -18.54
CA ILE A 63 2.92 22.11 -19.93
C ILE A 63 1.71 22.19 -20.86
N HIS A 64 1.82 23.04 -21.88
CA HIS A 64 0.85 23.13 -22.98
C HIS A 64 1.21 22.25 -24.17
N GLY A 65 2.49 21.97 -24.38
CA GLY A 65 2.95 21.07 -25.42
C GLY A 65 4.46 21.15 -25.63
N ILE A 66 4.91 20.50 -26.69
CA ILE A 66 6.29 20.52 -27.17
C ILE A 66 6.25 20.97 -28.63
N SER A 67 7.19 21.81 -29.01
CA SER A 67 7.42 22.24 -30.38
C SER A 67 8.86 21.93 -30.77
N GLN A 68 9.20 22.14 -32.04
CA GLN A 68 10.55 21.98 -32.55
C GLN A 68 10.88 23.18 -33.42
N ASN A 69 12.05 23.76 -33.22
CA ASN A 69 12.54 24.81 -34.11
C ASN A 69 12.80 24.21 -35.50
N PRO A 70 12.16 24.70 -36.58
CA PRO A 70 12.34 24.14 -37.91
C PRO A 70 13.77 24.30 -38.44
N ASP A 71 14.51 25.31 -37.97
CA ASP A 71 15.85 25.65 -38.45
C ASP A 71 16.92 24.90 -37.64
N THR A 72 16.89 25.00 -36.30
CA THR A 72 17.91 24.38 -35.44
C THR A 72 17.62 22.93 -35.09
N LYS A 73 16.38 22.45 -35.31
CA LYS A 73 15.85 21.15 -34.88
C LYS A 73 15.79 20.93 -33.37
N ASP A 74 16.14 21.93 -32.55
CA ASP A 74 16.01 21.83 -31.11
C ASP A 74 14.53 21.75 -30.68
N TYR A 75 14.27 20.87 -29.71
CA TYR A 75 12.96 20.80 -29.05
C TYR A 75 12.77 21.98 -28.09
N VAL A 76 11.53 22.47 -28.04
CA VAL A 76 11.09 23.57 -27.19
C VAL A 76 9.89 23.12 -26.39
N ILE A 77 9.96 23.20 -25.06
CA ILE A 77 8.82 22.92 -24.20
C ILE A 77 8.01 24.22 -24.03
N VAL A 78 6.69 24.13 -24.22
CA VAL A 78 5.75 25.25 -24.10
C VAL A 78 5.05 25.16 -22.75
N PHE A 79 5.36 26.10 -21.87
CA PHE A 79 4.75 26.24 -20.54
C PHE A 79 3.67 27.32 -20.51
N GLN A 80 2.85 27.29 -19.46
CA GLN A 80 2.03 28.45 -19.09
C GLN A 80 2.92 29.69 -18.84
N ASN A 81 2.38 30.87 -19.12
CA ASN A 81 3.08 32.13 -18.90
C ASN A 81 3.46 32.34 -17.41
N ASP A 82 4.51 33.14 -17.17
CA ASP A 82 4.95 33.59 -15.82
C ASP A 82 5.34 32.43 -14.87
N CYS A 83 5.82 31.31 -15.45
CA CYS A 83 6.28 30.13 -14.71
C CYS A 83 7.76 30.18 -14.31
N ASN A 84 8.52 31.19 -14.75
CA ASN A 84 9.96 31.31 -14.54
C ASN A 84 10.31 32.29 -13.41
N CYS A 85 11.35 31.93 -12.66
CA CYS A 85 11.91 32.71 -11.58
C CYS A 85 12.58 33.97 -12.12
N LYS A 86 12.17 35.13 -11.60
CA LYS A 86 12.74 36.42 -11.98
C LYS A 86 14.20 36.61 -11.55
N GLU A 87 14.68 35.83 -10.58
CA GLU A 87 16.04 35.94 -10.06
C GLU A 87 17.04 35.09 -10.83
N CYS A 88 16.78 33.78 -11.01
CA CYS A 88 17.71 32.86 -11.68
C CYS A 88 17.29 32.45 -13.09
N GLY A 89 16.06 32.75 -13.53
CA GLY A 89 15.53 32.32 -14.82
C GLY A 89 15.00 30.89 -14.86
N ASP A 90 15.26 30.04 -13.86
CA ASP A 90 14.73 28.68 -13.79
C ASP A 90 13.21 28.65 -13.57
N ILE A 91 12.57 27.51 -13.84
CA ILE A 91 11.15 27.34 -13.55
C ILE A 91 10.91 27.36 -12.03
N TYR A 92 9.87 28.06 -11.59
CA TYR A 92 9.44 28.01 -10.19
C TYR A 92 9.06 26.59 -9.79
N THR A 93 9.58 26.14 -8.65
CA THR A 93 9.19 24.84 -8.05
C THR A 93 7.73 24.89 -7.61
N ASP A 94 7.24 26.06 -7.19
CA ASP A 94 5.83 26.33 -6.99
C ASP A 94 5.44 27.68 -7.59
N ILE A 95 4.55 27.64 -8.59
CA ILE A 95 4.19 28.83 -9.38
C ILE A 95 3.21 29.73 -8.64
N GLU A 96 2.27 29.17 -7.86
CA GLU A 96 1.22 29.92 -7.19
C GLU A 96 1.83 30.96 -6.24
N VAL A 97 2.84 30.54 -5.47
CA VAL A 97 3.55 31.43 -4.54
C VAL A 97 4.90 31.91 -5.05
N LYS A 98 5.26 31.56 -6.30
CA LYS A 98 6.52 31.94 -6.96
C LYS A 98 7.75 31.59 -6.11
N TRP A 99 7.77 30.37 -5.58
CA TRP A 99 8.88 29.84 -4.78
C TRP A 99 9.84 29.04 -5.68
N CYS A 100 11.14 29.34 -5.59
CA CYS A 100 12.20 28.77 -6.44
C CYS A 100 13.25 28.06 -5.58
N LYS A 101 13.27 26.71 -5.63
CA LYS A 101 14.21 25.88 -4.87
C LYS A 101 15.67 26.21 -5.16
N PRO A 102 16.12 26.35 -6.43
CA PRO A 102 17.50 26.77 -6.73
C PRO A 102 17.90 28.10 -6.07
N CYS A 103 17.03 29.11 -6.13
CA CYS A 103 17.30 30.41 -5.48
C CYS A 103 17.37 30.27 -3.96
N GLN A 104 16.52 29.44 -3.34
CA GLN A 104 16.57 29.22 -1.90
C GLN A 104 17.84 28.52 -1.46
N ILE A 105 18.25 27.45 -2.17
CA ILE A 105 19.51 26.74 -1.92
C ILE A 105 20.70 27.69 -2.06
N ASN A 106 20.72 28.53 -3.10
CA ASN A 106 21.80 29.48 -3.31
C ASN A 106 21.85 30.55 -2.20
N ASN A 107 20.69 31.04 -1.76
CA ASN A 107 20.57 31.98 -0.65
C ASN A 107 21.10 31.37 0.67
N MET A 108 20.78 30.10 0.95
CA MET A 108 21.32 29.38 2.11
C MET A 108 22.83 29.23 2.03
N LYS A 109 23.37 28.86 0.85
CA LYS A 109 24.83 28.78 0.62
C LYS A 109 25.54 30.10 0.91
N GLN A 110 24.94 31.23 0.54
CA GLN A 110 25.50 32.55 0.81
C GLN A 110 25.46 32.94 2.30
N ASN A 111 24.55 32.35 3.08
CA ASN A 111 24.37 32.62 4.51
C ASN A 111 25.07 31.61 5.44
N LEU A 112 25.83 30.65 4.90
CA LEU A 112 26.53 29.61 5.68
C LEU A 112 27.43 30.18 6.79
N ALA A 113 28.07 31.33 6.54
CA ALA A 113 28.94 31.97 7.53
C ALA A 113 28.19 32.43 8.80
N ASN A 114 26.87 32.60 8.75
CA ASN A 114 26.05 33.08 9.86
C ASN A 114 25.50 31.96 10.75
N TRP A 115 25.65 30.69 10.36
CA TRP A 115 25.07 29.52 11.03
C TRP A 115 26.11 28.49 11.49
N THR A 116 27.37 28.88 11.64
CA THR A 116 28.41 27.97 12.15
C THR A 116 28.28 27.78 13.66
N SER A 117 28.32 26.52 14.07
CA SER A 117 28.43 26.10 15.46
C SER A 117 29.86 26.11 15.99
N GLY A 118 30.85 26.20 15.10
CA GLY A 118 32.25 25.92 15.40
C GLY A 118 32.57 24.42 15.48
N ASN A 119 31.59 23.53 15.28
CA ASN A 119 31.77 22.09 15.17
C ASN A 119 31.47 21.62 13.73
N GLU A 120 32.51 21.14 13.02
CA GLU A 120 32.42 20.72 11.62
C GLU A 120 31.30 19.72 11.36
N LYS A 121 31.11 18.73 12.24
CA LYS A 121 30.09 17.68 12.05
C LYS A 121 28.67 18.20 12.17
N ILE A 122 28.42 19.18 13.06
CA ILE A 122 27.09 19.79 13.20
C ILE A 122 26.82 20.71 12.01
N ASP A 123 27.84 21.45 11.59
CA ASP A 123 27.73 22.35 10.45
C ASP A 123 27.45 21.56 9.16
N GLU A 124 28.17 20.45 8.93
CA GLU A 124 27.89 19.51 7.82
C GLU A 124 26.47 18.94 7.89
N PHE A 125 26.02 18.54 9.08
CA PHE A 125 24.68 18.00 9.27
C PHE A 125 23.56 19.01 8.97
N ILE A 126 23.71 20.25 9.46
CA ILE A 126 22.75 21.33 9.18
C ILE A 126 22.73 21.63 7.68
N GLN A 127 23.89 21.66 7.03
CA GLN A 127 24.01 21.86 5.58
C GLN A 127 23.34 20.75 4.79
N GLU A 128 23.53 19.47 5.16
CA GLU A 128 22.90 18.31 4.53
C GLU A 128 21.37 18.46 4.50
N ILE A 129 20.77 18.90 5.61
CA ILE A 129 19.31 19.10 5.68
C ILE A 129 18.87 20.32 4.86
N GLN A 130 19.57 21.44 4.98
CA GLN A 130 19.24 22.69 4.26
C GLN A 130 19.27 22.52 2.74
N LEU A 131 20.20 21.71 2.21
CA LEU A 131 20.29 21.42 0.77
C LEU A 131 19.10 20.59 0.24
N ASN A 132 18.39 19.89 1.13
CA ASN A 132 17.25 19.03 0.79
C ASN A 132 15.88 19.67 1.08
N ILE A 133 15.83 20.97 1.36
CA ILE A 133 14.61 21.68 1.74
C ILE A 133 13.51 21.65 0.66
N GLU A 134 12.27 21.45 1.10
CA GLU A 134 11.06 21.54 0.30
C GLU A 134 10.23 22.79 0.63
N LYS A 135 9.21 23.06 -0.19
CA LYS A 135 8.27 24.15 0.07
C LYS A 135 7.55 23.89 1.41
N ASP A 136 7.46 24.94 2.22
CA ASP A 136 6.84 24.97 3.56
C ASP A 136 7.67 24.29 4.68
N ASP A 137 8.85 23.74 4.36
CA ASP A 137 9.78 23.23 5.36
C ASP A 137 10.32 24.34 6.26
N ILE A 138 10.59 23.97 7.51
CA ILE A 138 11.26 24.83 8.46
C ILE A 138 12.77 24.72 8.25
N ILE A 139 13.42 25.87 8.11
CA ILE A 139 14.88 25.93 8.05
C ILE A 139 15.43 25.58 9.43
N ILE A 140 16.13 24.46 9.51
CA ILE A 140 16.92 24.07 10.67
C ILE A 140 18.22 24.87 10.63
N GLU A 141 18.55 25.55 11.72
CA GLU A 141 19.76 26.37 11.83
C GLU A 141 20.47 26.17 13.18
N TRP A 142 21.73 26.60 13.23
CA TRP A 142 22.41 26.78 14.51
C TRP A 142 21.89 28.04 15.20
N ILE A 143 21.49 27.89 16.46
CA ILE A 143 20.95 28.98 17.27
C ILE A 143 21.93 29.25 18.41
N PRO A 144 22.59 30.42 18.45
CA PRO A 144 23.41 30.79 19.59
C PRO A 144 22.59 30.80 20.88
N TYR A 145 23.08 30.18 21.95
CA TYR A 145 22.28 29.96 23.17
C TYR A 145 21.83 31.28 23.85
N ASN A 146 22.57 32.37 23.66
CA ASN A 146 22.20 33.71 24.14
C ASN A 146 20.92 34.29 23.48
N GLN A 147 20.42 33.65 22.42
CA GLN A 147 19.15 33.96 21.76
C GLN A 147 17.94 33.46 22.55
N PHE A 148 18.13 32.66 23.59
CA PHE A 148 17.07 32.21 24.47
C PHE A 148 16.94 33.13 25.69
N SER A 149 15.71 33.43 26.09
CA SER A 149 15.34 34.13 27.33
C SER A 149 14.20 33.41 28.02
N ASP A 150 13.92 33.76 29.27
CA ASP A 150 12.85 33.13 30.09
C ASP A 150 12.93 31.60 30.10
N ILE A 151 14.15 31.07 30.21
CA ILE A 151 14.39 29.63 30.24
C ILE A 151 13.84 29.06 31.55
N LYS A 152 12.81 28.20 31.45
CA LYS A 152 12.16 27.55 32.60
C LYS A 152 12.24 26.04 32.43
N GLU A 153 12.77 25.36 33.45
CA GLU A 153 12.80 23.90 33.50
C GLU A 153 11.37 23.35 33.56
N ILE A 154 11.04 22.45 32.63
CA ILE A 154 9.75 21.75 32.59
C ILE A 154 9.92 20.38 33.26
N LYS A 155 10.97 19.65 32.86
CA LYS A 155 11.28 18.32 33.36
C LYS A 155 12.78 18.11 33.32
N LYS A 156 13.32 17.52 34.38
CA LYS A 156 14.70 17.05 34.44
C LYS A 156 14.72 15.58 34.78
N ASP A 157 15.55 14.85 34.06
CA ASP A 157 15.77 13.41 34.20
C ASP A 157 17.27 13.12 34.07
N ASP A 158 17.68 11.88 34.36
CA ASP A 158 19.09 11.49 34.39
C ASP A 158 19.79 11.61 33.03
N SER A 159 19.04 11.46 31.92
CA SER A 159 19.57 11.50 30.55
C SER A 159 19.33 12.80 29.78
N ALA A 160 18.19 13.45 29.99
CA ALA A 160 17.82 14.66 29.27
C ALA A 160 17.02 15.63 30.14
N SER A 161 17.17 16.92 29.88
CA SER A 161 16.46 17.99 30.54
C SER A 161 15.68 18.81 29.51
N VAL A 162 14.39 19.06 29.78
CA VAL A 162 13.48 19.79 28.92
C VAL A 162 13.15 21.15 29.54
N TYR A 163 13.32 22.21 28.77
CA TYR A 163 13.06 23.58 29.18
C TYR A 163 12.10 24.26 28.18
N SER A 164 11.28 25.19 28.66
CA SER A 164 10.65 26.20 27.80
C SER A 164 11.53 27.43 27.73
N ALA A 165 11.55 28.11 26.60
CA ALA A 165 12.25 29.38 26.43
C ALA A 165 11.57 30.27 25.39
N ILE A 166 11.90 31.55 25.41
CA ILE A 166 11.59 32.50 24.34
C ILE A 166 12.82 32.62 23.44
N TRP A 167 12.66 32.33 22.16
CA TRP A 167 13.67 32.58 21.14
C TRP A 167 13.52 34.00 20.57
N LYS A 168 14.50 34.86 20.87
CA LYS A 168 14.51 36.30 20.55
C LYS A 168 14.44 36.56 19.05
N ASN A 169 15.37 36.01 18.28
CA ASN A 169 15.36 36.14 16.81
C ASN A 169 14.18 35.40 16.16
N GLY A 170 13.76 34.29 16.77
CA GLY A 170 12.65 33.47 16.33
C GLY A 170 12.85 32.85 14.94
N LEU A 171 11.82 32.12 14.51
CA LEU A 171 11.90 31.27 13.33
C LEU A 171 12.01 32.07 12.03
N LEU A 172 12.83 31.58 11.12
CA LEU A 172 12.90 32.04 9.76
C LEU A 172 11.77 31.41 8.91
N LYS A 173 10.77 32.21 8.53
CA LYS A 173 9.65 31.76 7.67
C LYS A 173 9.68 32.45 6.31
N TYR A 174 9.32 31.72 5.26
CA TYR A 174 9.19 32.31 3.93
C TYR A 174 7.98 33.25 3.91
N ASN A 175 8.20 34.51 3.56
CA ASN A 175 7.14 35.47 3.36
C ASN A 175 6.76 35.48 1.88
N TYR A 176 5.53 35.05 1.56
CA TYR A 176 5.07 34.92 0.17
C TYR A 176 4.87 36.26 -0.55
N GLU A 177 4.57 37.35 0.17
CA GLU A 177 4.37 38.68 -0.42
C GLU A 177 5.71 39.28 -0.88
N GLU A 178 6.74 39.19 -0.04
CA GLU A 178 8.07 39.74 -0.30
C GLU A 178 9.05 38.71 -0.90
N ARG A 179 8.60 37.48 -1.10
CA ARG A 179 9.36 36.34 -1.66
C ARG A 179 10.72 36.07 -1.02
N LYS A 180 10.83 36.38 0.27
CA LYS A 180 12.06 36.22 1.03
C LYS A 180 11.77 35.71 2.42
N TYR A 181 12.76 35.09 3.01
CA TYR A 181 12.70 34.64 4.40
C TYR A 181 12.72 35.83 5.37
N LYS A 182 11.82 35.80 6.36
CA LYS A 182 11.74 36.78 7.43
C LYS A 182 11.75 36.10 8.79
N ARG A 183 12.45 36.74 9.72
CA ARG A 183 12.47 36.37 11.14
C ARG A 183 11.13 36.72 11.78
N ASN A 184 10.54 35.79 12.52
CA ASN A 184 9.38 36.04 13.36
C ASN A 184 9.82 36.00 14.83
N PRO A 185 10.21 37.15 15.43
CA PRO A 185 10.88 37.19 16.72
C PRO A 185 9.97 36.79 17.89
N ASN A 186 10.59 36.56 19.05
CA ASN A 186 9.94 36.29 20.33
C ASN A 186 8.96 35.11 20.29
N LYS A 187 9.42 33.96 19.78
CA LYS A 187 8.63 32.73 19.75
C LYS A 187 8.94 31.84 20.93
N ASN A 188 7.90 31.26 21.52
CA ASN A 188 8.08 30.22 22.52
C ASN A 188 8.59 28.96 21.82
N VAL A 189 9.64 28.38 22.39
CA VAL A 189 10.29 27.15 21.92
C VAL A 189 10.51 26.22 23.10
N THR A 190 10.71 24.94 22.78
CA THR A 190 11.12 23.94 23.76
C THR A 190 12.55 23.51 23.46
N LEU A 191 13.36 23.50 24.50
CA LEU A 191 14.77 23.14 24.49
C LEU A 191 14.92 21.76 25.13
N MET A 192 15.41 20.79 24.37
CA MET A 192 15.73 19.45 24.87
C MET A 192 17.24 19.29 24.93
N ARG A 193 17.81 19.30 26.15
CA ARG A 193 19.23 19.10 26.41
C ARG A 193 19.52 17.63 26.70
N PHE A 194 20.51 17.06 26.03
CA PHE A 194 21.01 15.71 26.30
C PHE A 194 22.31 15.80 27.11
N ASN A 195 22.31 15.19 28.30
CA ASN A 195 23.47 15.21 29.19
C ASN A 195 24.65 14.43 28.55
N ASN A 196 25.87 14.95 28.61
CA ASN A 196 27.10 14.38 28.04
C ASN A 196 27.12 14.28 26.50
N SER A 197 26.29 15.05 25.79
CA SER A 197 26.16 14.97 24.33
C SER A 197 27.44 15.34 23.57
N GLN A 198 28.37 16.08 24.19
CA GLN A 198 29.70 16.37 23.62
C GLN A 198 30.53 15.11 23.36
N ASN A 199 30.40 14.09 24.21
CA ASN A 199 31.19 12.85 24.11
C ASN A 199 30.61 11.85 23.10
N ILE A 200 29.39 12.11 22.58
CA ILE A 200 28.61 11.17 21.77
C ILE A 200 27.92 11.88 20.60
N ILE A 201 28.66 12.75 19.90
CA ILE A 201 28.12 13.59 18.83
C ILE A 201 27.47 12.79 17.69
N ASN A 202 28.02 11.63 17.33
CA ASN A 202 27.46 10.79 16.27
C ASN A 202 26.10 10.19 16.67
N ASP A 203 25.93 9.76 17.92
CA ASP A 203 24.65 9.21 18.39
C ASP A 203 23.61 10.32 18.51
N PHE A 204 24.04 11.52 18.96
CA PHE A 204 23.20 12.71 18.96
C PHE A 204 22.70 13.07 17.55
N LEU A 205 23.57 13.08 16.53
CA LEU A 205 23.19 13.36 15.14
C LEU A 205 22.30 12.26 14.54
N ASN A 206 22.57 10.98 14.84
CA ASN A 206 21.70 9.87 14.44
C ASN A 206 20.29 10.01 15.05
N GLU A 207 20.22 10.45 16.31
CA GLU A 207 18.96 10.72 16.98
C GLU A 207 18.20 11.87 16.30
N ILE A 208 18.89 12.94 15.92
CA ILE A 208 18.28 14.05 15.18
C ILE A 208 17.77 13.61 13.80
N LYS A 209 18.54 12.79 13.05
CA LYS A 209 18.07 12.20 11.79
C LYS A 209 16.77 11.43 12.00
N ALA A 210 16.67 10.63 13.06
CA ALA A 210 15.43 9.90 13.38
C ALA A 210 14.23 10.82 13.65
N TYR A 211 14.44 12.01 14.23
CA TYR A 211 13.39 13.02 14.44
C TYR A 211 13.03 13.77 13.15
N SER A 212 14.02 14.14 12.33
CA SER A 212 13.86 14.96 11.12
C SER A 212 13.07 14.27 10.00
N PHE A 213 13.11 12.94 9.89
CA PHE A 213 12.48 12.18 8.80
C PHE A 213 11.09 11.60 9.12
N LYS A 214 10.58 11.75 10.36
CA LYS A 214 9.39 10.99 10.83
C LYS A 214 8.28 11.81 11.52
N LEU A 215 8.41 13.13 11.66
CA LEU A 215 7.50 13.93 12.49
C LEU A 215 6.79 15.02 11.68
N ASN A 216 5.59 14.73 11.17
CA ASN A 216 4.70 15.77 10.62
C ASN A 216 4.02 16.64 11.70
N GLU A 217 4.28 16.40 13.00
CA GLU A 217 3.61 17.12 14.11
C GLU A 217 4.55 17.82 15.11
N TYR A 218 5.87 17.62 15.03
CA TYR A 218 6.83 18.34 15.87
C TYR A 218 7.98 18.85 15.01
N THR A 219 8.01 20.15 14.78
CA THR A 219 8.99 20.71 13.86
C THR A 219 10.23 21.18 14.61
N MET A 220 11.30 20.38 14.50
CA MET A 220 12.64 20.82 14.90
C MET A 220 13.00 22.07 14.12
N CYS A 221 13.45 23.11 14.81
CA CYS A 221 13.79 24.40 14.21
C CYS A 221 15.26 24.76 14.34
N GLY A 222 16.02 24.07 15.19
CA GLY A 222 17.46 24.29 15.26
C GLY A 222 18.17 23.46 16.31
N ILE A 223 19.49 23.66 16.34
CA ILE A 223 20.41 23.08 17.31
C ILE A 223 21.11 24.23 18.02
N SER A 224 21.36 24.08 19.31
CA SER A 224 22.13 25.02 20.13
C SER A 224 23.08 24.24 21.03
N GLN A 225 23.99 24.94 21.71
CA GLN A 225 24.84 24.38 22.75
C GLN A 225 24.73 25.19 24.03
N ASN A 226 24.48 24.52 25.16
CA ASN A 226 24.45 25.17 26.46
C ASN A 226 25.89 25.61 26.84
N PRO A 227 26.14 26.89 27.14
CA PRO A 227 27.49 27.39 27.41
C PRO A 227 28.06 26.93 28.76
N ASP A 228 27.21 26.57 29.72
CA ASP A 228 27.62 26.14 31.06
C ASP A 228 28.01 24.67 31.10
N THR A 229 27.27 23.82 30.38
CA THR A 229 27.51 22.36 30.37
C THR A 229 28.22 21.86 29.12
N ASN A 230 28.33 22.71 28.09
CA ASN A 230 28.68 22.35 26.72
C ASN A 230 27.73 21.34 26.06
N ASP A 231 26.65 20.90 26.68
CA ASP A 231 25.73 19.95 26.06
C ASP A 231 24.98 20.56 24.88
N TYR A 232 24.81 19.79 23.82
CA TYR A 232 23.94 20.14 22.71
C TYR A 232 22.45 20.07 23.12
N VAL A 233 21.69 20.96 22.51
CA VAL A 233 20.28 21.21 22.77
C VAL A 233 19.54 21.18 21.44
N ILE A 234 18.50 20.35 21.35
CA ILE A 234 17.57 20.37 20.22
C ILE A 234 16.47 21.39 20.51
N VAL A 235 16.16 22.23 19.53
CA VAL A 235 15.17 23.31 19.65
C VAL A 235 13.95 22.95 18.80
N PHE A 236 12.79 22.84 19.45
CA PHE A 236 11.51 22.54 18.82
C PHE A 236 10.62 23.78 18.79
N GLN A 237 9.93 23.99 17.67
CA GLN A 237 8.81 24.93 17.61
C GLN A 237 7.69 24.40 18.53
N ASN A 238 7.13 25.27 19.37
CA ASN A 238 6.15 24.87 20.39
C ASN A 238 4.89 24.23 19.81
N ASP A 239 4.72 22.93 20.11
CA ASP A 239 3.47 22.26 20.52
C ASP A 239 3.73 21.08 21.51
N CYS A 240 4.83 21.10 22.28
CA CYS A 240 5.05 20.14 23.37
C CYS A 240 4.56 20.62 24.74
N ASN A 241 3.66 21.62 24.77
CA ASN A 241 2.83 21.87 25.95
C ASN A 241 1.67 20.87 25.95
N CYS A 242 1.89 19.67 26.48
CA CYS A 242 0.85 18.64 26.66
C CYS A 242 -0.31 19.04 27.61
N LYS A 243 -0.50 20.33 27.92
CA LYS A 243 -1.55 20.82 28.81
C LYS A 243 -2.38 21.99 28.28
N GLU A 244 -1.95 22.75 27.27
CA GLU A 244 -2.70 23.93 26.84
C GLU A 244 -2.55 24.27 25.34
N ARG A 245 -3.40 23.67 24.50
CA ARG A 245 -4.33 24.31 23.53
C ARG A 245 -4.79 23.31 22.47
N GLY A 246 -6.04 23.47 22.03
CA GLY A 246 -6.74 22.55 21.15
C GLY A 246 -6.40 22.65 19.65
N ASP A 247 -6.46 21.46 19.04
CA ASP A 247 -6.47 21.05 17.63
C ASP A 247 -5.11 21.10 16.90
N VAL A 248 -4.59 20.00 16.35
CA VAL A 248 -5.23 18.89 15.60
C VAL A 248 -4.59 17.52 15.97
N ASP A 249 -5.44 16.49 16.15
CA ASP A 249 -5.13 15.04 16.26
C ASP A 249 -4.29 14.45 17.42
N THR A 250 -4.18 15.15 18.55
CA THR A 250 -4.09 14.42 19.82
C THR A 250 -5.48 13.88 20.15
N ASP A 251 -5.59 12.58 20.47
CA ASP A 251 -6.84 12.01 20.97
C ASP A 251 -7.18 12.74 22.28
N LYS A 252 -8.00 13.81 22.16
CA LYS A 252 -8.27 14.84 23.19
C LYS A 252 -8.74 14.27 24.53
N LYS A 253 -9.11 12.98 24.54
CA LYS A 253 -9.55 12.26 25.72
C LYS A 253 -8.41 11.73 26.61
N PHE A 254 -7.18 11.60 26.09
CA PHE A 254 -6.12 10.84 26.77
C PHE A 254 -4.81 11.60 27.07
N GLU A 255 -4.61 12.84 26.59
CA GLU A 255 -3.36 13.61 26.82
C GLU A 255 -2.07 12.89 26.33
N TRP A 256 -2.16 12.13 25.23
CA TRP A 256 -1.04 11.35 24.71
C TRP A 256 -0.16 12.14 23.74
N CYS A 257 1.16 12.13 23.96
CA CYS A 257 2.16 12.79 23.11
C CYS A 257 3.24 11.80 22.70
N ARG A 258 3.41 11.62 21.37
CA ARG A 258 4.32 10.62 20.79
C ARG A 258 5.79 10.84 21.19
N PRO A 259 6.43 12.02 21.01
CA PRO A 259 7.81 12.24 21.46
C PRO A 259 8.01 11.98 22.96
N CYS A 260 7.05 12.41 23.80
CA CYS A 260 7.11 12.15 25.23
C CYS A 260 7.06 10.65 25.54
N GLN A 261 6.24 9.88 24.83
CA GLN A 261 6.19 8.42 25.00
C GLN A 261 7.44 7.74 24.49
N ILE A 262 7.95 8.12 23.32
CA ILE A 262 9.21 7.57 22.77
C ILE A 262 10.37 7.83 23.73
N SER A 263 10.47 9.05 24.28
CA SER A 263 11.48 9.39 25.28
C SER A 263 11.35 8.52 26.54
N ASN A 264 10.13 8.32 27.05
CA ASN A 264 9.89 7.45 28.21
C ASN A 264 10.23 5.97 27.93
N LEU A 265 9.87 5.45 26.76
CA LEU A 265 10.19 4.07 26.37
C LEU A 265 11.70 3.85 26.28
N LYS A 266 12.43 4.79 25.66
CA LYS A 266 13.90 4.75 25.59
C LYS A 266 14.58 4.66 26.96
N GLN A 267 14.04 5.35 27.98
CA GLN A 267 14.55 5.26 29.35
C GLN A 267 14.42 3.85 29.95
N ASN A 268 13.42 3.10 29.50
CA ASN A 268 13.14 1.74 29.98
C ASN A 268 13.77 0.64 29.11
N PHE A 269 14.55 0.97 28.07
CA PHE A 269 15.19 -0.05 27.22
C PHE A 269 16.09 -1.00 28.01
N SER A 270 16.79 -0.49 29.03
CA SER A 270 17.62 -1.31 29.93
C SER A 270 16.80 -2.29 30.79
N SER A 271 15.50 -2.04 30.98
CA SER A 271 14.60 -2.88 31.77
C SER A 271 13.96 -4.03 30.98
N TRP A 272 14.01 -3.98 29.65
CA TRP A 272 13.44 -4.99 28.75
C TRP A 272 14.51 -5.79 27.97
N THR A 273 15.69 -5.99 28.57
CA THR A 273 16.74 -6.78 27.93
C THR A 273 16.47 -8.29 28.05
N SER A 274 16.62 -8.97 26.92
CA SER A 274 16.61 -10.42 26.80
C SER A 274 17.99 -11.05 27.05
N GLY A 275 19.05 -10.24 27.08
CA GLY A 275 20.44 -10.71 26.99
C GLY A 275 20.87 -11.07 25.56
N ASN A 276 20.02 -10.87 24.55
CA ASN A 276 20.34 -11.02 23.14
C ASN A 276 20.12 -9.68 22.40
N ASN A 277 21.21 -9.10 21.86
CA ASN A 277 21.18 -7.79 21.21
C ASN A 277 20.23 -7.73 20.00
N GLU A 278 20.06 -8.80 19.24
CA GLU A 278 19.18 -8.80 18.07
C GLU A 278 17.70 -8.73 18.46
N ILE A 279 17.32 -9.46 19.51
CA ILE A 279 15.96 -9.42 20.07
C ILE A 279 15.69 -8.06 20.71
N ASP A 280 16.66 -7.54 21.45
CA ASP A 280 16.55 -6.23 22.13
C ASP A 280 16.39 -5.12 21.08
N ASN A 281 17.20 -5.14 20.02
CA ASN A 281 17.08 -4.20 18.90
C ASN A 281 15.72 -4.29 18.21
N PHE A 282 15.21 -5.51 17.95
CA PHE A 282 13.88 -5.69 17.36
C PHE A 282 12.77 -5.11 18.25
N ILE A 283 12.81 -5.38 19.55
CA ILE A 283 11.82 -4.84 20.50
C ILE A 283 11.86 -3.30 20.48
N GLN A 284 13.05 -2.70 20.52
CA GLN A 284 13.21 -1.26 20.43
C GLN A 284 12.68 -0.70 19.11
N GLU A 285 12.98 -1.32 17.97
CA GLU A 285 12.43 -0.93 16.67
C GLU A 285 10.90 -0.94 16.66
N MET A 286 10.27 -1.95 17.26
CA MET A 286 8.81 -2.06 17.34
C MET A 286 8.21 -1.00 18.27
N GLN A 287 8.85 -0.72 19.41
CA GLN A 287 8.44 0.33 20.33
C GLN A 287 8.54 1.73 19.70
N LEU A 288 9.52 1.97 18.83
CA LEU A 288 9.68 3.24 18.11
C LEU A 288 8.64 3.45 16.99
N LYS A 289 7.88 2.42 16.61
CA LYS A 289 6.83 2.47 15.58
C LYS A 289 5.47 2.93 16.10
N ILE A 290 5.29 3.14 17.40
CA ILE A 290 4.01 3.59 17.94
C ILE A 290 3.62 4.96 17.36
N GLU A 291 2.34 5.10 17.06
CA GLU A 291 1.71 6.29 16.47
C GLU A 291 0.51 6.75 17.31
N SER A 292 -0.05 5.87 18.15
CA SER A 292 -1.22 6.16 18.97
C SER A 292 -1.13 5.60 20.39
N HIS A 293 -1.91 6.17 21.31
CA HIS A 293 -2.10 5.68 22.68
C HIS A 293 -2.65 4.25 22.76
N ASN A 294 -3.34 3.79 21.72
CA ASN A 294 -3.88 2.43 21.62
C ASN A 294 -2.90 1.42 21.02
N ASP A 295 -1.72 1.84 20.58
CA ASP A 295 -0.76 0.90 20.03
C ASP A 295 -0.15 0.02 21.12
N ILE A 296 0.09 -1.23 20.75
CA ILE A 296 0.68 -2.23 21.63
C ILE A 296 2.17 -1.92 21.81
N ILE A 297 2.60 -1.81 23.06
CA ILE A 297 4.02 -1.77 23.41
C ILE A 297 4.55 -3.21 23.43
N VAL A 298 5.33 -3.57 22.41
CA VAL A 298 6.02 -4.86 22.36
C VAL A 298 7.14 -4.85 23.39
N GLU A 299 7.29 -5.93 24.16
CA GLU A 299 8.33 -6.01 25.19
C GLU A 299 8.94 -7.40 25.33
N TRP A 300 10.08 -7.46 26.00
CA TRP A 300 10.61 -8.70 26.55
C TRP A 300 9.84 -9.08 27.80
N ILE A 301 9.31 -10.29 27.84
CA ILE A 301 8.51 -10.78 28.96
C ILE A 301 9.26 -11.95 29.61
N PRO A 302 9.71 -11.82 30.88
CA PRO A 302 10.34 -12.93 31.57
C PRO A 302 9.39 -14.14 31.66
N TYR A 303 9.87 -15.34 31.34
CA TYR A 303 9.01 -16.53 31.23
C TYR A 303 8.27 -16.89 32.53
N ASN A 304 8.84 -16.55 33.69
CA ASN A 304 8.21 -16.74 35.00
C ASN A 304 6.93 -15.89 35.23
N GLN A 305 6.64 -14.95 34.32
CA GLN A 305 5.42 -14.15 34.28
C GLN A 305 4.22 -14.94 33.74
N PHE A 306 4.43 -16.11 33.17
CA PHE A 306 3.37 -16.94 32.61
C PHE A 306 2.99 -18.08 33.56
N SER A 307 1.69 -18.31 33.69
CA SER A 307 1.11 -19.51 34.25
C SER A 307 0.40 -20.25 33.13
N ILE A 308 1.02 -21.32 32.63
CA ILE A 308 0.46 -22.16 31.57
C ILE A 308 -0.85 -22.77 32.05
N ILE A 309 -1.90 -22.65 31.24
CA ILE A 309 -3.24 -23.16 31.50
C ILE A 309 -3.40 -24.50 30.77
N GLU A 310 -3.21 -24.51 29.46
CA GLU A 310 -3.39 -25.69 28.61
C GLU A 310 -2.47 -25.64 27.38
N GLU A 311 -2.18 -26.81 26.82
CA GLU A 311 -1.57 -26.93 25.50
C GLU A 311 -2.67 -26.95 24.43
N ILE A 312 -2.69 -25.93 23.57
CA ILE A 312 -3.70 -25.76 22.52
C ILE A 312 -3.38 -26.63 21.31
N SER A 313 -2.09 -26.76 20.98
CA SER A 313 -1.65 -27.49 19.79
C SER A 313 -0.21 -27.98 19.92
N ASN A 314 0.00 -29.23 19.52
CA ASN A 314 1.30 -29.86 19.36
C ASN A 314 1.55 -30.13 17.87
N GLY A 315 1.70 -29.06 17.08
CA GLY A 315 1.97 -29.17 15.65
C GLY A 315 3.45 -29.43 15.36
N ASP A 316 3.74 -29.98 14.18
CA ASP A 316 5.11 -30.30 13.73
C ASP A 316 6.07 -29.08 13.76
N PHE A 317 5.53 -27.85 13.68
CA PHE A 317 6.31 -26.62 13.54
C PHE A 317 6.37 -25.74 14.81
N ALA A 318 5.39 -25.85 15.70
CA ALA A 318 5.33 -25.03 16.91
C ALA A 318 4.38 -25.64 17.94
N ARG A 319 4.76 -25.58 19.21
CA ARG A 319 3.85 -25.84 20.32
C ARG A 319 3.16 -24.54 20.74
N VAL A 320 1.86 -24.61 20.98
CA VAL A 320 1.07 -23.44 21.34
C VAL A 320 0.38 -23.68 22.67
N TYR A 321 0.63 -22.79 23.63
CA TYR A 321 0.06 -22.86 24.96
C TYR A 321 -0.88 -21.68 25.22
N LEU A 322 -1.96 -21.93 25.94
CA LEU A 322 -2.73 -20.87 26.59
C LEU A 322 -2.09 -20.57 27.94
N ALA A 323 -1.87 -19.31 28.27
CA ALA A 323 -1.27 -18.91 29.54
C ALA A 323 -1.93 -17.66 30.12
N LYS A 324 -1.90 -17.54 31.46
CA LYS A 324 -2.18 -16.28 32.14
C LYS A 324 -0.88 -15.49 32.30
N TRP A 325 -0.88 -14.25 31.84
CA TRP A 325 0.22 -13.33 32.04
C TRP A 325 -0.02 -12.49 33.30
N LYS A 326 0.82 -12.71 34.33
CA LYS A 326 0.67 -12.11 35.67
C LYS A 326 0.64 -10.58 35.64
N ASN A 327 1.69 -9.96 35.11
CA ASN A 327 1.78 -8.50 34.98
C ASN A 327 0.85 -7.95 33.89
N GLY A 328 0.61 -8.75 32.84
CA GLY A 328 -0.27 -8.39 31.75
C GLY A 328 0.22 -7.20 30.91
N LEU A 329 -0.62 -6.79 29.95
CA LEU A 329 -0.24 -5.82 28.93
C LEU A 329 -0.11 -4.41 29.50
N LEU A 330 0.83 -3.64 28.98
CA LEU A 330 0.97 -2.22 29.26
C LEU A 330 -0.03 -1.41 28.41
N GLU A 331 -1.01 -0.78 29.06
CA GLU A 331 -2.07 -0.01 28.39
C GLU A 331 -2.01 1.46 28.81
N TYR A 332 -2.19 2.39 27.87
CA TYR A 332 -2.20 3.81 28.17
C TYR A 332 -3.57 4.25 28.71
N LYS A 333 -3.61 4.69 29.97
CA LYS A 333 -4.84 5.14 30.65
C LYS A 333 -4.53 6.33 31.55
N GLU A 334 -5.34 7.40 31.43
CA GLU A 334 -5.22 8.61 32.27
C GLU A 334 -3.82 9.24 32.21
N GLY A 335 -3.29 9.48 31.01
CA GLY A 335 -2.00 10.16 30.83
C GLY A 335 -0.75 9.30 31.09
N LYS A 336 -0.90 8.04 31.51
CA LYS A 336 0.23 7.14 31.81
C LYS A 336 -0.01 5.69 31.42
N TYR A 337 1.07 4.95 31.22
CA TYR A 337 1.01 3.51 31.03
C TYR A 337 0.73 2.79 32.35
N LYS A 338 -0.28 1.92 32.35
CA LYS A 338 -0.66 1.06 33.48
C LYS A 338 -0.70 -0.40 33.02
N ARG A 339 -0.25 -1.29 33.89
CA ARG A 339 -0.35 -2.75 33.68
C ARG A 339 -1.80 -3.21 33.83
N ASN A 340 -2.25 -4.04 32.91
CA ASN A 340 -3.54 -4.73 32.98
C ASN A 340 -3.30 -6.22 33.35
N PRO A 341 -3.23 -6.55 34.65
CA PRO A 341 -2.76 -7.86 35.12
C PRO A 341 -3.71 -9.00 34.77
N SER A 342 -3.19 -10.22 34.82
CA SER A 342 -3.96 -11.46 34.63
C SER A 342 -4.66 -11.59 33.28
N LYS A 343 -4.01 -11.06 32.23
CA LYS A 343 -4.46 -11.18 30.83
C LYS A 343 -4.16 -12.57 30.29
N GLU A 344 -5.12 -13.20 29.64
CA GLU A 344 -4.90 -14.44 28.91
C GLU A 344 -4.18 -14.17 27.59
N VAL A 345 -3.17 -14.99 27.29
CA VAL A 345 -2.31 -14.88 26.12
C VAL A 345 -2.03 -16.25 25.54
N THR A 346 -1.66 -16.27 24.27
CA THR A 346 -1.14 -17.45 23.60
C THR A 346 0.38 -17.37 23.52
N LEU A 347 1.04 -18.43 23.96
CA LEU A 347 2.48 -18.63 23.86
C LEU A 347 2.78 -19.57 22.70
N LYS A 348 3.40 -19.06 21.64
CA LYS A 348 3.84 -19.87 20.51
C LYS A 348 5.33 -20.16 20.64
N CYS A 349 5.66 -21.39 21.05
CA CYS A 349 7.02 -21.88 21.20
C CYS A 349 7.55 -22.38 19.85
N LEU A 350 8.68 -21.84 19.41
CA LEU A 350 9.33 -22.23 18.16
C LEU A 350 10.48 -23.19 18.47
N ASN A 351 10.33 -24.45 18.07
CA ASN A 351 11.33 -25.49 18.32
C ASN A 351 12.65 -25.15 17.62
N ASN A 352 13.79 -25.33 18.30
CA ASN A 352 15.15 -25.09 17.78
C ASN A 352 15.41 -23.63 17.35
N SER A 353 14.72 -22.66 17.96
CA SER A 353 14.79 -21.25 17.54
C SER A 353 16.13 -20.57 17.80
N GLN A 354 16.96 -21.14 18.69
CA GLN A 354 18.28 -20.61 19.03
C GLN A 354 19.25 -20.56 17.83
N ASN A 355 19.06 -21.41 16.81
CA ASN A 355 19.91 -21.47 15.62
C ASN A 355 19.35 -20.68 14.42
N VAL A 356 18.20 -20.00 14.57
CA VAL A 356 17.48 -19.36 13.45
C VAL A 356 16.78 -18.06 13.86
N ILE A 357 17.49 -17.17 14.57
CA ILE A 357 16.96 -15.89 15.04
C ILE A 357 16.42 -15.03 13.89
N ASP A 358 17.10 -14.98 12.74
CA ASP A 358 16.62 -14.25 11.56
C ASP A 358 15.23 -14.70 11.08
N ASN A 359 14.93 -16.00 11.13
CA ASN A 359 13.62 -16.52 10.73
C ASN A 359 12.54 -16.13 11.75
N LEU A 360 12.86 -16.17 13.04
CA LEU A 360 11.99 -15.63 14.09
C LEU A 360 11.69 -14.15 13.82
N LEU A 361 12.72 -13.32 13.63
CA LEU A 361 12.60 -11.88 13.41
C LEU A 361 11.80 -11.56 12.14
N ASN A 362 12.06 -12.25 11.03
CA ASN A 362 11.28 -12.09 9.81
C ASN A 362 9.81 -12.45 10.02
N LYS A 363 9.52 -13.48 10.84
CA LYS A 363 8.15 -13.86 11.20
C LYS A 363 7.48 -12.78 12.05
N VAL A 364 8.11 -12.30 13.12
CA VAL A 364 7.51 -11.32 14.03
C VAL A 364 7.41 -9.91 13.44
N LYS A 365 8.25 -9.55 12.47
CA LYS A 365 8.13 -8.28 11.70
C LYS A 365 6.83 -8.17 10.91
N SER A 366 6.18 -9.29 10.58
CA SER A 366 4.89 -9.31 9.88
C SER A 366 3.68 -9.02 10.79
N TYR A 367 3.88 -9.00 12.10
CA TYR A 367 2.81 -8.76 13.07
C TYR A 367 2.61 -7.27 13.33
N SER A 368 1.37 -6.91 13.66
CA SER A 368 0.97 -5.54 13.93
C SER A 368 0.98 -5.21 15.42
N ILE A 369 1.21 -3.94 15.72
CA ILE A 369 1.00 -3.34 17.03
C ILE A 369 -0.32 -2.57 17.11
N LYS A 370 -1.00 -2.36 15.99
CA LYS A 370 -2.24 -1.58 15.92
C LYS A 370 -3.43 -2.45 16.29
N ILE A 371 -4.16 -2.06 17.34
CA ILE A 371 -5.31 -2.83 17.83
C ILE A 371 -6.44 -2.90 16.78
N ASN A 372 -6.57 -1.88 15.92
CA ASN A 372 -7.67 -1.75 14.96
C ASN A 372 -7.41 -2.42 13.59
N GLU A 373 -6.23 -3.00 13.37
CA GLU A 373 -5.96 -3.76 12.13
C GLU A 373 -6.59 -5.15 12.23
N GLY A 374 -7.73 -5.34 11.54
CA GLY A 374 -8.64 -6.47 11.79
C GLY A 374 -8.12 -7.85 11.38
N ASN A 375 -7.36 -7.97 10.29
CA ASN A 375 -6.93 -9.27 9.75
C ASN A 375 -5.40 -9.50 9.81
N ILE A 376 -4.69 -8.75 10.63
CA ILE A 376 -3.24 -8.91 10.85
C ILE A 376 -3.03 -9.39 12.29
N ALA A 377 -2.15 -10.38 12.47
CA ALA A 377 -1.85 -10.89 13.80
C ALA A 377 -1.13 -9.85 14.63
N LYS A 378 -1.49 -9.76 15.91
CA LYS A 378 -0.90 -8.79 16.85
C LYS A 378 0.15 -9.49 17.70
N ILE A 379 1.16 -8.75 18.12
CA ILE A 379 2.23 -9.25 18.99
C ILE A 379 2.29 -8.43 20.27
N TYR A 380 2.30 -9.11 21.42
CA TYR A 380 2.49 -8.47 22.72
C TYR A 380 3.96 -8.46 23.17
N GLY A 381 4.73 -9.46 22.77
CA GLY A 381 6.12 -9.55 23.18
C GLY A 381 6.81 -10.83 22.78
N ILE A 382 8.05 -10.95 23.23
CA ILE A 382 8.90 -12.13 23.09
C ILE A 382 9.33 -12.56 24.49
N SER A 383 9.45 -13.86 24.70
CA SER A 383 9.98 -14.50 25.90
C SER A 383 10.95 -15.60 25.49
N GLN A 384 11.65 -16.20 26.45
CA GLN A 384 12.45 -17.40 26.22
C GLN A 384 12.17 -18.45 27.30
N ASN A 385 11.95 -19.69 26.88
CA ASN A 385 11.78 -20.81 27.80
C ASN A 385 13.11 -21.07 28.53
N PRO A 386 13.14 -21.07 29.87
CA PRO A 386 14.39 -21.23 30.63
C PRO A 386 15.02 -22.62 30.48
N ASP A 387 14.21 -23.65 30.20
CA ASP A 387 14.63 -25.04 30.11
C ASP A 387 15.15 -25.38 28.72
N THR A 388 14.37 -25.06 27.67
CA THR A 388 14.76 -25.38 26.28
C THR A 388 15.62 -24.30 25.62
N LYS A 389 15.65 -23.10 26.20
CA LYS A 389 16.23 -21.88 25.60
C LYS A 389 15.55 -21.42 24.31
N ASP A 390 14.43 -22.02 23.92
CA ASP A 390 13.67 -21.58 22.75
C ASP A 390 12.96 -20.26 23.01
N TYR A 391 12.94 -19.40 22.00
CA TYR A 391 12.13 -18.19 21.99
C TYR A 391 10.65 -18.53 21.83
N VAL A 392 9.84 -17.73 22.53
CA VAL A 392 8.39 -17.84 22.64
C VAL A 392 7.78 -16.52 22.22
N ILE A 393 6.90 -16.57 21.23
CA ILE A 393 6.14 -15.39 20.80
C ILE A 393 4.87 -15.29 21.63
N VAL A 394 4.60 -14.11 22.18
CA VAL A 394 3.43 -13.83 23.02
C VAL A 394 2.38 -13.10 22.20
N LEU A 395 1.22 -13.73 22.03
CA LEU A 395 0.15 -13.32 21.12
C LEU A 395 -1.19 -13.20 21.86
N PRO A 396 -2.19 -12.49 21.31
CA PRO A 396 -3.58 -12.61 21.75
C PRO A 396 -4.12 -14.05 21.61
N THR A 397 -5.14 -14.40 22.38
CA THR A 397 -5.70 -15.76 22.46
C THR A 397 -6.35 -16.28 21.17
N ASP A 398 -6.81 -15.39 20.28
CA ASP A 398 -7.68 -15.74 19.16
C ASP A 398 -7.01 -15.79 17.78
N CYS A 399 -5.68 -15.64 17.69
CA CYS A 399 -5.00 -15.60 16.40
C CYS A 399 -4.47 -16.95 15.90
N ASN A 400 -4.40 -17.99 16.74
CA ASN A 400 -3.79 -19.27 16.39
C ASN A 400 -4.82 -20.36 16.08
N CYS A 401 -4.52 -21.15 15.06
CA CYS A 401 -5.26 -22.34 14.71
C CYS A 401 -5.13 -23.42 15.78
N LYS A 402 -6.26 -23.82 16.37
CA LYS A 402 -6.30 -24.91 17.36
C LYS A 402 -5.83 -26.27 16.82
N LYS A 403 -5.93 -26.48 15.50
CA LYS A 403 -5.53 -27.77 14.88
C LYS A 403 -4.03 -27.88 14.68
N CYS A 404 -3.35 -26.83 14.23
CA CYS A 404 -1.95 -26.90 13.81
C CYS A 404 -1.01 -25.87 14.46
N GLY A 405 -1.52 -24.98 15.33
CA GLY A 405 -0.73 -23.97 16.03
C GLY A 405 -0.25 -22.79 15.18
N GLU A 406 -0.39 -22.85 13.85
CA GLU A 406 -0.10 -21.72 12.97
C GLU A 406 -1.10 -20.58 13.14
N ILE A 407 -0.65 -19.36 12.85
CA ILE A 407 -1.54 -18.20 12.87
C ILE A 407 -2.57 -18.36 11.74
N TYR A 408 -3.82 -18.02 12.02
CA TYR A 408 -4.85 -18.03 11.02
C TYR A 408 -4.49 -17.09 9.86
N THR A 409 -4.58 -17.61 8.64
CA THR A 409 -4.41 -16.80 7.42
C THR A 409 -5.51 -15.73 7.32
N ASN A 410 -6.70 -16.03 7.84
CA ASN A 410 -7.72 -15.03 8.12
C ASN A 410 -8.20 -15.19 9.57
N ILE A 411 -7.86 -14.21 10.41
CA ILE A 411 -8.12 -14.24 11.86
C ILE A 411 -9.62 -14.06 12.15
N LEU A 412 -10.30 -13.18 11.41
CA LEU A 412 -11.70 -12.84 11.64
C LEU A 412 -12.64 -14.05 11.50
N VAL A 413 -12.42 -14.87 10.46
CA VAL A 413 -13.20 -16.10 10.24
C VAL A 413 -12.49 -17.36 10.75
N LYS A 414 -11.36 -17.22 11.46
CA LYS A 414 -10.55 -18.33 12.00
C LYS A 414 -10.21 -19.38 10.93
N TRP A 415 -9.82 -18.92 9.73
CA TRP A 415 -9.47 -19.79 8.61
C TRP A 415 -7.96 -20.02 8.52
N CYS A 416 -7.56 -21.29 8.47
CA CYS A 416 -6.17 -21.73 8.42
C CYS A 416 -5.86 -22.39 7.07
N LYS A 417 -5.11 -21.70 6.21
CA LYS A 417 -4.70 -22.21 4.89
C LYS A 417 -3.95 -23.55 5.00
N PRO A 418 -2.91 -23.71 5.85
CA PRO A 418 -2.23 -25.00 6.00
C PRO A 418 -3.17 -26.16 6.35
N CYS A 419 -4.09 -25.96 7.30
CA CYS A 419 -5.07 -27.00 7.64
C CYS A 419 -6.02 -27.30 6.49
N GLN A 420 -6.50 -26.28 5.78
CA GLN A 420 -7.38 -26.46 4.62
C GLN A 420 -6.69 -27.29 3.54
N ILE A 421 -5.44 -26.95 3.20
CA ILE A 421 -4.64 -27.67 2.21
C ILE A 421 -4.36 -29.11 2.65
N ASN A 422 -4.02 -29.33 3.92
CA ASN A 422 -3.79 -30.69 4.44
C ASN A 422 -5.07 -31.54 4.41
N ASN A 423 -6.22 -30.97 4.78
CA ASN A 423 -7.51 -31.66 4.66
C ASN A 423 -7.80 -32.01 3.19
N LEU A 424 -7.60 -31.07 2.26
CA LEU A 424 -7.80 -31.32 0.83
C LEU A 424 -6.91 -32.45 0.32
N LYS A 425 -5.62 -32.48 0.71
CA LYS A 425 -4.69 -33.56 0.35
C LYS A 425 -5.16 -34.93 0.86
N GLN A 426 -5.71 -34.99 2.08
CA GLN A 426 -6.28 -36.23 2.63
C GLN A 426 -7.52 -36.67 1.84
N ASP A 427 -8.31 -35.72 1.33
CA ASP A 427 -9.53 -35.96 0.57
C ASP A 427 -9.31 -36.16 -0.94
N PHE A 428 -8.09 -36.12 -1.47
CA PHE A 428 -7.84 -36.26 -2.91
C PHE A 428 -8.47 -37.52 -3.51
N VAL A 429 -8.49 -38.61 -2.75
CA VAL A 429 -9.10 -39.88 -3.14
C VAL A 429 -10.62 -39.80 -3.34
N ASN A 430 -11.28 -38.82 -2.73
CA ASN A 430 -12.75 -38.65 -2.79
C ASN A 430 -13.20 -37.85 -4.03
N TRP A 431 -12.28 -37.24 -4.77
CA TRP A 431 -12.58 -36.36 -5.92
C TRP A 431 -12.15 -36.96 -7.26
N THR A 432 -12.11 -38.29 -7.37
CA THR A 432 -11.69 -38.94 -8.61
C THR A 432 -12.79 -38.98 -9.66
N SER A 433 -12.40 -38.63 -10.88
CA SER A 433 -13.19 -38.75 -12.10
C SER A 433 -13.03 -40.12 -12.79
N GLY A 434 -12.07 -40.93 -12.35
CA GLY A 434 -11.56 -42.08 -13.10
C GLY A 434 -10.61 -41.72 -14.24
N ASN A 435 -10.29 -40.44 -14.43
CA ASN A 435 -9.30 -39.96 -15.39
C ASN A 435 -8.16 -39.22 -14.68
N GLU A 436 -6.93 -39.73 -14.83
CA GLU A 436 -5.75 -39.19 -14.15
C GLU A 436 -5.46 -37.72 -14.48
N ALA A 437 -5.67 -37.28 -15.73
CA ALA A 437 -5.39 -35.92 -16.14
C ALA A 437 -6.37 -34.91 -15.48
N ILE A 438 -7.64 -35.27 -15.36
CA ILE A 438 -8.65 -34.45 -14.66
C ILE A 438 -8.39 -34.42 -13.17
N ASP A 439 -8.07 -35.57 -12.58
CA ASP A 439 -7.80 -35.68 -11.15
C ASP A 439 -6.57 -34.84 -10.77
N ASN A 440 -5.50 -34.92 -11.57
CA ASN A 440 -4.31 -34.08 -11.42
C ASN A 440 -4.63 -32.58 -11.56
N PHE A 441 -5.49 -32.21 -12.52
CA PHE A 441 -5.95 -30.83 -12.68
C PHE A 441 -6.72 -30.34 -11.43
N ILE A 442 -7.68 -31.12 -10.94
CA ILE A 442 -8.50 -30.78 -9.76
C ILE A 442 -7.59 -30.57 -8.55
N GLN A 443 -6.67 -31.51 -8.29
CA GLN A 443 -5.70 -31.40 -7.20
C GLN A 443 -4.85 -30.14 -7.32
N LYS A 444 -4.32 -29.85 -8.53
CA LYS A 444 -3.55 -28.63 -8.79
C LYS A 444 -4.36 -27.36 -8.49
N MET A 445 -5.63 -27.31 -8.87
CA MET A 445 -6.50 -26.16 -8.59
C MET A 445 -6.83 -26.03 -7.10
N GLN A 446 -7.09 -27.14 -6.40
CA GLN A 446 -7.33 -27.15 -4.94
C GLN A 446 -6.13 -26.62 -4.16
N LEU A 447 -4.91 -26.90 -4.62
CA LEU A 447 -3.67 -26.41 -3.99
C LEU A 447 -3.40 -24.91 -4.22
N LYS A 448 -4.08 -24.27 -5.19
CA LYS A 448 -3.95 -22.83 -5.47
C LYS A 448 -4.73 -21.93 -4.51
N ILE A 449 -5.51 -22.49 -3.58
CA ILE A 449 -6.33 -21.70 -2.65
C ILE A 449 -5.46 -20.77 -1.79
N GLU A 450 -5.88 -19.51 -1.67
CA GLU A 450 -5.21 -18.47 -0.89
C GLU A 450 -6.11 -17.83 0.16
N ARG A 451 -7.44 -17.85 -0.04
CA ARG A 451 -8.43 -17.19 0.80
C ARG A 451 -9.53 -18.15 1.23
N TYR A 452 -10.18 -17.82 2.34
CA TYR A 452 -11.25 -18.64 2.93
C TYR A 452 -12.49 -18.78 2.02
N ASN A 453 -12.68 -17.84 1.10
CA ASN A 453 -13.82 -17.78 0.19
C ASN A 453 -13.45 -18.19 -1.25
N ASP A 454 -12.26 -18.73 -1.48
CA ASP A 454 -11.90 -19.28 -2.79
C ASP A 454 -12.73 -20.53 -3.10
N MET A 455 -12.97 -20.75 -4.38
CA MET A 455 -13.70 -21.91 -4.86
C MET A 455 -12.84 -23.17 -4.79
N VAL A 456 -13.36 -24.21 -4.13
CA VAL A 456 -12.75 -25.55 -4.14
C VAL A 456 -13.27 -26.30 -5.36
N VAL A 457 -12.43 -26.42 -6.40
CA VAL A 457 -12.75 -27.18 -7.61
C VAL A 457 -12.92 -28.65 -7.27
N LYS A 458 -13.97 -29.29 -7.79
CA LYS A 458 -14.33 -30.68 -7.50
C LYS A 458 -14.69 -31.45 -8.76
N TRP A 459 -14.53 -32.77 -8.71
CA TRP A 459 -15.32 -33.66 -9.57
C TRP A 459 -16.75 -33.71 -9.03
N ILE A 460 -17.72 -33.46 -9.90
CA ILE A 460 -19.14 -33.42 -9.55
C ILE A 460 -19.86 -34.50 -10.34
N PRO A 461 -20.35 -35.59 -9.70
CA PRO A 461 -21.17 -36.59 -10.37
C PRO A 461 -22.40 -35.96 -11.03
N TYR A 462 -22.66 -36.32 -12.29
CA TYR A 462 -23.72 -35.70 -13.10
C TYR A 462 -25.11 -35.81 -12.47
N ASN A 463 -25.38 -36.91 -11.76
CA ASN A 463 -26.64 -37.14 -11.06
C ASN A 463 -26.90 -36.21 -9.86
N GLN A 464 -25.95 -35.36 -9.48
CA GLN A 464 -26.14 -34.33 -8.44
C GLN A 464 -26.78 -33.04 -8.97
N PHE A 465 -26.91 -32.88 -10.29
CA PHE A 465 -27.54 -31.71 -10.88
C PHE A 465 -29.05 -31.88 -10.95
N ASN A 466 -29.77 -30.87 -10.47
CA ASN A 466 -31.23 -30.78 -10.57
C ASN A 466 -31.62 -29.64 -11.50
N ILE A 467 -32.73 -29.79 -12.23
CA ILE A 467 -33.32 -28.76 -13.11
C ILE A 467 -32.31 -28.27 -14.15
N ILE A 468 -32.18 -29.00 -15.26
CA ILE A 468 -31.25 -28.66 -16.34
C ILE A 468 -32.04 -27.94 -17.44
N GLN A 469 -31.87 -26.63 -17.56
CA GLN A 469 -32.50 -25.80 -18.60
C GLN A 469 -31.43 -25.26 -19.55
N GLU A 470 -31.58 -25.44 -20.86
CA GLU A 470 -30.69 -24.82 -21.84
C GLU A 470 -30.85 -23.28 -21.80
N ILE A 471 -29.73 -22.57 -21.65
CA ILE A 471 -29.69 -21.10 -21.60
C ILE A 471 -28.86 -20.48 -22.72
N GLY A 472 -28.14 -21.30 -23.49
CA GLY A 472 -27.40 -20.86 -24.67
C GLY A 472 -26.74 -22.01 -25.40
N LYS A 473 -26.62 -21.89 -26.72
CA LYS A 473 -25.97 -22.89 -27.57
C LYS A 473 -25.09 -22.19 -28.59
N GLY A 474 -23.81 -22.56 -28.60
CA GLY A 474 -22.82 -22.11 -29.56
C GLY A 474 -22.40 -23.23 -30.51
N GLY A 475 -21.39 -22.96 -31.34
CA GLY A 475 -20.85 -23.94 -32.28
C GLY A 475 -20.05 -25.07 -31.64
N PHE A 476 -19.50 -24.83 -30.44
CA PHE A 476 -18.60 -25.77 -29.74
C PHE A 476 -19.14 -26.28 -28.41
N ALA A 477 -20.19 -25.65 -27.89
CA ALA A 477 -20.71 -25.95 -26.56
C ALA A 477 -22.20 -25.61 -26.43
N THR A 478 -22.87 -26.31 -25.53
CA THR A 478 -24.20 -25.94 -25.04
C THR A 478 -24.10 -25.62 -23.55
N VAL A 479 -24.71 -24.51 -23.13
CA VAL A 479 -24.73 -24.07 -21.73
C VAL A 479 -26.11 -24.30 -21.14
N TYR A 480 -26.14 -25.01 -20.00
CA TYR A 480 -27.36 -25.25 -19.24
C TYR A 480 -27.30 -24.55 -17.88
N LEU A 481 -28.40 -23.99 -17.41
CA LEU A 481 -28.61 -23.65 -16.02
C LEU A 481 -28.96 -24.93 -15.25
N ALA A 482 -28.29 -25.16 -14.13
CA ALA A 482 -28.59 -26.25 -13.22
C ALA A 482 -28.56 -25.80 -11.75
N THR A 483 -29.13 -26.62 -10.87
CA THR A 483 -29.02 -26.47 -9.42
C THR A 483 -28.13 -27.58 -8.84
N TRP A 484 -27.04 -27.19 -8.17
CA TRP A 484 -26.12 -28.08 -7.46
C TRP A 484 -25.99 -27.63 -6.01
N ASN A 485 -26.29 -28.51 -5.04
CA ASN A 485 -26.27 -28.19 -3.61
C ASN A 485 -27.01 -26.89 -3.26
N TYR A 486 -28.24 -26.73 -3.75
CA TYR A 486 -29.10 -25.55 -3.58
C TYR A 486 -28.56 -24.25 -4.21
N ARG A 487 -27.48 -24.31 -5.01
CA ARG A 487 -26.90 -23.17 -5.73
C ARG A 487 -27.14 -23.30 -7.23
N LYS A 488 -27.42 -22.18 -7.89
CA LYS A 488 -27.47 -22.12 -9.36
C LYS A 488 -26.06 -22.17 -9.93
N VAL A 489 -25.84 -23.01 -10.93
CA VAL A 489 -24.58 -23.18 -11.66
C VAL A 489 -24.85 -23.18 -13.16
N ALA A 490 -23.86 -22.80 -13.96
CA ALA A 490 -23.88 -22.95 -15.40
C ALA A 490 -23.05 -24.18 -15.80
N LEU A 491 -23.65 -25.10 -16.56
CA LEU A 491 -23.03 -26.30 -17.10
C LEU A 491 -22.66 -26.04 -18.55
N LYS A 492 -21.39 -25.77 -18.84
CA LYS A 492 -20.88 -25.65 -20.22
C LYS A 492 -20.48 -27.04 -20.71
N CYS A 493 -21.35 -27.67 -21.49
CA CYS A 493 -21.13 -28.99 -22.10
C CYS A 493 -20.42 -28.79 -23.44
N LEU A 494 -19.18 -29.29 -23.55
CA LEU A 494 -18.38 -29.17 -24.77
C LEU A 494 -18.67 -30.31 -25.72
N HIS A 495 -18.97 -30.02 -26.99
CA HIS A 495 -19.29 -31.06 -27.97
C HIS A 495 -18.04 -31.87 -28.35
N ASN A 496 -18.18 -33.19 -28.48
CA ASN A 496 -17.11 -34.12 -28.89
C ASN A 496 -15.87 -34.07 -27.98
N SER A 497 -16.09 -33.92 -26.68
CA SER A 497 -15.02 -33.78 -25.68
C SER A 497 -14.69 -35.11 -24.97
N GLN A 498 -15.03 -36.26 -25.57
CA GLN A 498 -14.82 -37.57 -24.94
C GLN A 498 -13.34 -37.86 -24.64
N ASN A 499 -12.43 -37.30 -25.45
CA ASN A 499 -10.99 -37.37 -25.24
C ASN A 499 -10.46 -36.03 -24.70
N ILE A 500 -9.65 -36.10 -23.65
CA ILE A 500 -9.03 -34.90 -23.09
C ILE A 500 -7.96 -34.39 -24.05
N THR A 501 -8.16 -33.18 -24.54
CA THR A 501 -7.20 -32.46 -25.35
C THR A 501 -6.44 -31.43 -24.51
N ASN A 502 -5.27 -31.01 -24.97
CA ASN A 502 -4.58 -29.86 -24.38
C ASN A 502 -5.42 -28.59 -24.46
N GLU A 503 -6.25 -28.44 -25.49
CA GLU A 503 -7.18 -27.32 -25.65
C GLU A 503 -8.20 -27.28 -24.50
N PHE A 504 -8.79 -28.43 -24.14
CA PHE A 504 -9.69 -28.53 -22.99
C PHE A 504 -8.99 -28.18 -21.67
N LEU A 505 -7.79 -28.75 -21.43
CA LEU A 505 -7.02 -28.46 -20.22
C LEU A 505 -6.62 -26.98 -20.12
N ASN A 506 -6.29 -26.36 -21.26
CA ASN A 506 -5.98 -24.92 -21.33
C ASN A 506 -7.21 -24.09 -20.98
N GLU A 507 -8.38 -24.39 -21.53
CA GLU A 507 -9.63 -23.67 -21.22
C GLU A 507 -9.96 -23.73 -19.72
N ILE A 508 -10.00 -24.94 -19.13
CA ILE A 508 -10.34 -25.07 -17.70
C ILE A 508 -9.30 -24.41 -16.78
N SER A 509 -8.05 -24.32 -17.22
CA SER A 509 -6.97 -23.70 -16.45
C SER A 509 -7.02 -22.16 -16.43
N ALA A 510 -7.73 -21.57 -17.39
CA ALA A 510 -7.86 -20.12 -17.52
C ALA A 510 -9.01 -19.54 -16.67
N TYR A 511 -9.95 -20.35 -16.20
CA TYR A 511 -10.95 -19.91 -15.22
C TYR A 511 -10.33 -19.67 -13.84
N SER A 512 -10.96 -18.79 -13.06
CA SER A 512 -10.49 -18.43 -11.72
C SER A 512 -11.18 -19.25 -10.63
N ILE A 513 -10.52 -19.33 -9.48
CA ILE A 513 -11.12 -19.79 -8.22
C ILE A 513 -11.26 -18.63 -7.21
N HIS A 514 -10.69 -17.47 -7.52
CA HIS A 514 -10.66 -16.30 -6.65
C HIS A 514 -11.74 -15.30 -7.04
N SER A 515 -12.48 -14.80 -6.05
CA SER A 515 -13.56 -13.83 -6.28
C SER A 515 -13.09 -12.47 -6.81
N VAL A 516 -11.83 -12.10 -6.59
CA VAL A 516 -11.28 -10.78 -6.95
C VAL A 516 -10.70 -10.69 -8.35
N ASP A 517 -10.50 -11.82 -9.01
CA ASP A 517 -9.86 -11.88 -10.32
C ASP A 517 -10.73 -11.29 -11.43
N CYS A 518 -12.03 -11.05 -11.17
CA CYS A 518 -12.99 -10.59 -12.19
C CYS A 518 -13.03 -11.50 -13.43
N ILE A 519 -12.72 -12.79 -13.21
CA ILE A 519 -12.86 -13.90 -14.14
C ILE A 519 -13.91 -14.85 -13.57
N LEU A 520 -14.75 -15.43 -14.42
CA LEU A 520 -15.82 -16.33 -13.98
C LEU A 520 -15.25 -17.53 -13.22
N LYS A 521 -15.89 -17.88 -12.10
CA LYS A 521 -15.39 -18.93 -11.21
C LYS A 521 -15.74 -20.33 -11.72
N ILE A 522 -14.75 -21.22 -11.72
CA ILE A 522 -14.95 -22.65 -11.95
C ILE A 522 -15.27 -23.36 -10.63
N CYS A 523 -16.44 -23.99 -10.56
CA CYS A 523 -16.88 -24.79 -9.42
C CYS A 523 -16.36 -26.22 -9.47
N GLY A 524 -16.21 -26.77 -10.68
CA GLY A 524 -15.86 -28.18 -10.85
C GLY A 524 -15.94 -28.65 -12.28
N ILE A 525 -15.75 -29.95 -12.43
CA ILE A 525 -15.84 -30.68 -13.69
C ILE A 525 -16.82 -31.82 -13.50
N SER A 526 -17.59 -32.11 -14.53
CA SER A 526 -18.46 -33.29 -14.61
C SER A 526 -18.32 -33.93 -15.99
N GLN A 527 -18.99 -35.05 -16.19
CA GLN A 527 -19.08 -35.71 -17.49
C GLN A 527 -20.50 -36.21 -17.71
N ASN A 528 -21.03 -35.96 -18.90
CA ASN A 528 -22.32 -36.47 -19.30
C ASN A 528 -22.26 -38.01 -19.37
N PRO A 529 -23.14 -38.73 -18.66
CA PRO A 529 -23.09 -40.20 -18.62
C PRO A 529 -23.42 -40.85 -19.97
N ASP A 530 -24.19 -40.18 -20.83
CA ASP A 530 -24.65 -40.70 -22.11
C ASP A 530 -23.65 -40.37 -23.23
N THR A 531 -23.31 -39.08 -23.41
CA THR A 531 -22.44 -38.64 -24.52
C THR A 531 -20.94 -38.78 -24.22
N LYS A 532 -20.60 -38.97 -22.94
CA LYS A 532 -19.22 -38.94 -22.40
C LYS A 532 -18.50 -37.60 -22.58
N ASP A 533 -19.21 -36.56 -23.01
CA ASP A 533 -18.65 -35.21 -23.09
C ASP A 533 -18.38 -34.64 -21.69
N TYR A 534 -17.25 -33.96 -21.54
CA TYR A 534 -16.95 -33.21 -20.33
C TYR A 534 -17.78 -31.94 -20.23
N ILE A 535 -18.06 -31.58 -18.98
CA ILE A 535 -18.87 -30.45 -18.59
C ILE A 535 -18.04 -29.59 -17.64
N ILE A 536 -17.87 -28.32 -17.99
CA ILE A 536 -17.28 -27.32 -17.12
C ILE A 536 -18.40 -26.73 -16.26
N VAL A 537 -18.28 -26.84 -14.94
CA VAL A 537 -19.28 -26.33 -13.98
C VAL A 537 -18.82 -24.96 -13.51
N LEU A 538 -19.56 -23.92 -13.86
CA LEU A 538 -19.22 -22.51 -13.62
C LEU A 538 -20.22 -21.86 -12.67
N GLU A 539 -19.80 -20.79 -11.99
CA GLU A 539 -20.72 -19.92 -11.27
C GLU A 539 -21.75 -19.32 -12.23
N TYR A 540 -23.02 -19.33 -11.83
CA TYR A 540 -24.08 -18.75 -12.63
C TYR A 540 -24.17 -17.23 -12.43
N ALA A 541 -23.87 -16.47 -13.48
CA ALA A 541 -24.04 -15.02 -13.53
C ALA A 541 -25.49 -14.67 -13.91
N ASN A 542 -26.31 -14.31 -12.91
CA ASN A 542 -27.75 -14.07 -13.05
C ASN A 542 -28.13 -12.86 -13.93
N GLY A 543 -27.21 -11.94 -14.21
CA GLY A 543 -27.42 -10.81 -15.11
C GLY A 543 -27.15 -11.14 -16.59
N GLY A 544 -26.57 -12.31 -16.89
CA GLY A 544 -26.21 -12.69 -18.26
C GLY A 544 -25.04 -11.85 -18.81
N SER A 545 -24.87 -11.86 -20.13
CA SER A 545 -23.79 -11.11 -20.80
C SER A 545 -24.14 -9.64 -20.97
N LEU A 546 -23.15 -8.75 -21.04
CA LEU A 546 -23.34 -7.31 -21.30
C LEU A 546 -24.07 -7.02 -22.62
N ASN A 547 -24.02 -7.94 -23.57
CA ASN A 547 -24.72 -7.82 -24.85
C ASN A 547 -26.23 -8.11 -24.77
N ASN A 548 -26.73 -8.69 -23.67
CA ASN A 548 -28.16 -9.02 -23.55
C ASN A 548 -29.03 -7.76 -23.36
N HIS A 549 -30.21 -7.79 -23.98
CA HIS A 549 -31.22 -6.72 -23.91
C HIS A 549 -31.72 -6.40 -22.48
N ASN A 550 -31.48 -7.28 -21.50
CA ASN A 550 -31.81 -7.02 -20.09
C ASN A 550 -30.85 -6.05 -19.38
N ASN A 551 -29.74 -5.63 -20.02
CA ASN A 551 -28.79 -4.67 -19.45
C ASN A 551 -29.20 -3.20 -19.61
N ASP A 552 -30.47 -2.92 -19.88
CA ASP A 552 -31.00 -1.56 -19.75
C ASP A 552 -30.70 -0.98 -18.35
N ILE A 553 -30.55 -1.83 -17.32
CA ILE A 553 -30.08 -1.44 -15.98
C ILE A 553 -28.68 -0.77 -16.02
N ILE A 554 -27.74 -1.27 -16.82
CA ILE A 554 -26.38 -0.68 -16.96
C ILE A 554 -26.43 0.61 -17.80
N ARG A 555 -27.40 0.76 -18.70
CA ARG A 555 -27.60 2.04 -19.39
C ARG A 555 -27.94 3.14 -18.39
N ASP A 556 -28.77 2.81 -17.40
CA ASP A 556 -29.19 3.70 -16.32
C ASP A 556 -28.10 3.95 -15.27
N TYR A 557 -26.98 3.21 -15.31
CA TYR A 557 -25.84 3.49 -14.45
C TYR A 557 -25.28 4.90 -14.71
N ASN A 558 -25.03 5.61 -13.63
CA ASN A 558 -24.30 6.87 -13.68
C ASN A 558 -22.82 6.62 -14.05
N TRP A 559 -22.07 7.70 -14.34
CA TRP A 559 -20.67 7.57 -14.77
C TRP A 559 -19.78 6.86 -13.76
N ARG A 560 -20.02 7.04 -12.45
CA ARG A 560 -19.23 6.37 -11.40
C ARG A 560 -19.45 4.86 -11.42
N GLU A 561 -20.69 4.43 -11.60
CA GLU A 561 -21.06 3.02 -11.70
C GLU A 561 -20.50 2.37 -12.97
N LYS A 562 -20.55 3.07 -14.11
CA LYS A 562 -19.91 2.64 -15.36
C LYS A 562 -18.39 2.50 -15.20
N LEU A 563 -17.75 3.38 -14.42
CA LEU A 563 -16.33 3.26 -14.09
C LEU A 563 -16.03 2.04 -13.19
N TYR A 564 -16.94 1.65 -12.29
CA TYR A 564 -16.78 0.40 -11.53
C TYR A 564 -16.82 -0.83 -12.44
N VAL A 565 -17.80 -0.89 -13.36
CA VAL A 565 -17.89 -1.96 -14.38
C VAL A 565 -16.60 -2.05 -15.20
N LEU A 566 -16.13 -0.92 -15.74
CA LEU A 566 -14.88 -0.86 -16.49
C LEU A 566 -13.67 -1.27 -15.63
N SER A 567 -13.64 -0.86 -14.37
CA SER A 567 -12.56 -1.24 -13.46
C SER A 567 -12.47 -2.74 -13.25
N ASP A 568 -13.59 -3.44 -13.17
CA ASP A 568 -13.62 -4.90 -13.00
C ASP A 568 -13.21 -5.63 -14.28
N ILE A 569 -13.63 -5.15 -15.45
CA ILE A 569 -13.14 -5.65 -16.75
C ILE A 569 -11.62 -5.51 -16.86
N ILE A 570 -11.07 -4.34 -16.51
CA ILE A 570 -9.62 -4.09 -16.55
C ILE A 570 -8.87 -5.02 -15.58
N LYS A 571 -9.41 -5.26 -14.38
CA LYS A 571 -8.82 -6.23 -13.44
C LYS A 571 -8.79 -7.63 -14.02
N GLY A 572 -9.87 -8.06 -14.67
CA GLY A 572 -9.98 -9.36 -15.34
C GLY A 572 -8.93 -9.53 -16.44
N LEU A 573 -8.85 -8.57 -17.37
CA LEU A 573 -7.85 -8.58 -18.45
C LEU A 573 -6.43 -8.57 -17.90
N LYS A 574 -6.16 -7.70 -16.92
CA LYS A 574 -4.86 -7.65 -16.24
C LYS A 574 -4.48 -9.02 -15.67
N LYS A 575 -5.43 -9.72 -15.03
CA LYS A 575 -5.16 -11.05 -14.46
C LYS A 575 -4.85 -12.10 -15.53
N ILE A 576 -5.56 -12.08 -16.66
CA ILE A 576 -5.27 -12.95 -17.82
C ILE A 576 -3.85 -12.69 -18.33
N HIS A 577 -3.49 -11.41 -18.50
CA HIS A 577 -2.19 -11.00 -19.03
C HIS A 577 -1.03 -11.28 -18.07
N GLU A 578 -1.23 -11.15 -16.75
CA GLU A 578 -0.26 -11.56 -15.72
C GLU A 578 0.08 -13.06 -15.80
N ASN A 579 -0.88 -13.88 -16.23
CA ASN A 579 -0.68 -15.30 -16.51
C ASN A 579 -0.05 -15.58 -17.89
N LYS A 580 0.47 -14.54 -18.58
CA LYS A 580 1.05 -14.60 -19.93
C LYS A 580 0.10 -15.14 -21.00
N ALA A 581 -1.21 -15.05 -20.75
CA ALA A 581 -2.25 -15.44 -21.68
C ALA A 581 -2.85 -14.21 -22.39
N VAL A 582 -3.57 -14.47 -23.48
CA VAL A 582 -4.41 -13.53 -24.23
C VAL A 582 -5.77 -14.18 -24.38
N HIS A 583 -6.86 -13.44 -24.19
CA HIS A 583 -8.23 -13.95 -24.27
C HIS A 583 -8.61 -14.31 -25.71
N ARG A 584 -8.21 -13.49 -26.69
CA ARG A 584 -8.39 -13.67 -28.16
C ARG A 584 -9.82 -13.60 -28.69
N ASP A 585 -10.82 -13.78 -27.84
CA ASP A 585 -12.25 -13.60 -28.16
C ASP A 585 -12.93 -12.66 -27.15
N PHE A 586 -12.30 -11.52 -26.85
CA PHE A 586 -12.81 -10.58 -25.87
C PHE A 586 -13.86 -9.65 -26.49
N HIS A 587 -15.11 -9.78 -26.06
CA HIS A 587 -16.22 -8.94 -26.50
C HIS A 587 -17.34 -8.86 -25.44
N THR A 588 -18.34 -7.99 -25.64
CA THR A 588 -19.43 -7.77 -24.67
C THR A 588 -20.30 -9.00 -24.39
N GLY A 589 -20.28 -10.01 -25.27
CA GLY A 589 -20.97 -11.29 -25.07
C GLY A 589 -20.24 -12.21 -24.08
N ASN A 590 -18.93 -12.03 -23.93
CA ASN A 590 -18.07 -12.80 -23.03
C ASN A 590 -17.80 -12.07 -21.70
N VAL A 591 -18.47 -10.94 -21.46
CA VAL A 591 -18.46 -10.22 -20.19
C VAL A 591 -19.80 -10.42 -19.50
N LEU A 592 -19.81 -11.12 -18.37
CA LEU A 592 -21.01 -11.48 -17.62
C LEU A 592 -21.22 -10.59 -16.40
N VAL A 593 -22.49 -10.39 -16.04
CA VAL A 593 -22.94 -9.58 -14.91
C VAL A 593 -23.52 -10.49 -13.83
N LEU A 594 -23.04 -10.35 -12.60
CA LEU A 594 -23.63 -10.96 -11.42
C LEU A 594 -24.21 -9.88 -10.52
N PHE A 595 -25.54 -9.78 -10.47
CA PHE A 595 -26.25 -8.89 -9.55
C PHE A 595 -26.21 -9.43 -8.13
N ILE A 596 -25.95 -8.53 -7.18
CA ILE A 596 -25.91 -8.83 -5.75
C ILE A 596 -27.21 -8.31 -5.14
N ASP A 597 -28.19 -9.21 -4.97
CA ASP A 597 -29.57 -8.87 -4.57
C ASP A 597 -29.66 -8.04 -3.27
N CYS A 598 -28.66 -8.17 -2.38
CA CYS A 598 -28.62 -7.48 -1.08
C CYS A 598 -27.71 -6.25 -1.03
N ALA A 599 -27.09 -5.84 -2.14
CA ALA A 599 -26.18 -4.70 -2.17
C ALA A 599 -26.63 -3.65 -3.20
N ARG A 600 -26.50 -2.38 -2.83
CA ARG A 600 -26.78 -1.23 -3.70
C ARG A 600 -25.56 -0.34 -3.82
N TYR A 601 -25.39 0.31 -4.96
CA TYR A 601 -24.43 1.39 -5.08
C TYR A 601 -24.87 2.56 -4.17
N ASN A 602 -23.94 3.03 -3.34
CA ASN A 602 -24.18 4.14 -2.43
C ASN A 602 -24.54 5.40 -3.23
N GLY A 603 -25.73 5.95 -2.97
CA GLY A 603 -26.19 7.23 -3.52
C GLY A 603 -27.12 7.15 -4.73
N SER A 604 -27.16 6.04 -5.47
CA SER A 604 -28.06 5.86 -6.62
C SER A 604 -29.25 4.94 -6.34
N GLY A 605 -29.09 4.00 -5.39
CA GLY A 605 -30.08 2.96 -5.13
C GLY A 605 -30.09 1.83 -6.15
N ASN A 606 -29.23 1.88 -7.18
CA ASN A 606 -29.06 0.82 -8.17
C ASN A 606 -28.47 -0.43 -7.53
N THR A 607 -28.90 -1.61 -7.99
CA THR A 607 -28.36 -2.90 -7.54
C THR A 607 -26.87 -2.98 -7.86
N ALA A 608 -26.06 -3.37 -6.88
CA ALA A 608 -24.64 -3.58 -7.10
C ALA A 608 -24.41 -4.84 -7.97
N SER A 609 -23.41 -4.79 -8.82
CA SER A 609 -23.06 -5.89 -9.71
C SER A 609 -21.57 -6.13 -9.74
N ASN A 610 -21.16 -7.40 -9.74
CA ASN A 610 -19.81 -7.80 -10.10
C ASN A 610 -19.76 -8.16 -11.58
N ILE A 611 -18.63 -7.86 -12.22
CA ILE A 611 -18.41 -8.13 -13.64
C ILE A 611 -17.32 -9.18 -13.79
N TYR A 612 -17.58 -10.17 -14.65
CA TYR A 612 -16.69 -11.30 -14.87
C TYR A 612 -16.42 -11.51 -16.35
N ILE A 613 -15.15 -11.66 -16.72
CA ILE A 613 -14.76 -12.19 -18.02
C ILE A 613 -15.02 -13.70 -18.03
N SER A 614 -15.63 -14.19 -19.10
CA SER A 614 -16.04 -15.58 -19.29
C SER A 614 -15.61 -16.09 -20.67
N ASP A 615 -15.90 -17.36 -20.94
CA ASP A 615 -15.56 -18.05 -22.18
C ASP A 615 -14.06 -18.09 -22.51
N MET A 616 -13.35 -18.95 -21.77
CA MET A 616 -11.90 -19.10 -21.89
C MET A 616 -11.47 -20.07 -23.00
N GLY A 617 -12.36 -20.46 -23.93
CA GLY A 617 -12.08 -21.50 -24.92
C GLY A 617 -10.94 -21.17 -25.89
N PHE A 618 -10.73 -19.88 -26.20
CA PHE A 618 -9.63 -19.40 -27.04
C PHE A 618 -8.47 -18.77 -26.25
N CYS A 619 -8.58 -18.74 -24.92
CA CYS A 619 -7.58 -18.16 -24.05
C CYS A 619 -6.29 -19.00 -24.08
N GLY A 620 -5.14 -18.36 -24.30
CA GLY A 620 -3.88 -19.08 -24.39
C GLY A 620 -2.64 -18.20 -24.47
N GLU A 621 -1.47 -18.83 -24.35
CA GLU A 621 -0.17 -18.14 -24.33
C GLU A 621 0.13 -17.38 -25.63
N VAL A 622 0.82 -16.24 -25.51
CA VAL A 622 1.26 -15.42 -26.65
C VAL A 622 2.19 -16.19 -27.60
N SER A 623 2.96 -17.16 -27.11
CA SER A 623 3.92 -17.95 -27.90
C SER A 623 3.30 -19.08 -28.71
N ASN A 624 2.11 -19.56 -28.31
CA ASN A 624 1.48 -20.76 -28.88
C ASN A 624 0.47 -20.39 -29.97
N ILE A 625 0.94 -19.69 -31.02
CA ILE A 625 0.10 -19.14 -32.07
C ILE A 625 0.34 -19.88 -33.38
N ASP A 626 -0.69 -20.59 -33.84
CA ASP A 626 -0.85 -20.89 -35.26
C ASP A 626 -1.19 -19.58 -35.98
N LYS A 627 -0.19 -18.98 -36.65
CA LYS A 627 -0.32 -17.69 -37.35
C LYS A 627 -1.35 -17.70 -38.49
N THR A 628 -1.91 -18.88 -38.82
CA THR A 628 -2.88 -19.03 -39.91
C THR A 628 -4.34 -18.89 -39.43
N LYS A 629 -4.61 -19.00 -38.13
CA LYS A 629 -5.98 -18.95 -37.59
C LYS A 629 -6.28 -17.61 -36.92
N ILE A 630 -7.40 -17.00 -37.34
CA ILE A 630 -7.97 -15.80 -36.72
C ILE A 630 -9.14 -16.27 -35.85
N TYR A 631 -9.12 -15.88 -34.58
CA TYR A 631 -10.14 -16.14 -33.58
C TYR A 631 -10.93 -14.86 -33.25
N GLY A 632 -12.15 -15.03 -32.78
CA GLY A 632 -12.93 -13.94 -32.22
C GLY A 632 -14.00 -13.33 -33.11
N VAL A 633 -14.87 -12.54 -32.49
CA VAL A 633 -16.08 -11.99 -33.12
C VAL A 633 -15.81 -10.63 -33.76
N MET A 634 -16.13 -10.47 -35.05
CA MET A 634 -16.16 -9.15 -35.69
C MET A 634 -17.28 -8.28 -35.10
N PRO A 635 -17.05 -6.99 -34.75
CA PRO A 635 -15.90 -6.14 -35.09
C PRO A 635 -14.80 -6.03 -34.01
N PHE A 636 -14.75 -6.93 -33.02
CA PHE A 636 -13.84 -6.82 -31.87
C PHE A 636 -12.40 -7.27 -32.16
N VAL A 637 -12.13 -7.86 -33.32
CA VAL A 637 -10.79 -8.32 -33.68
C VAL A 637 -9.87 -7.14 -34.05
N ALA A 638 -8.71 -7.07 -33.39
CA ALA A 638 -7.76 -5.97 -33.60
C ALA A 638 -7.21 -5.93 -35.05
N PRO A 639 -7.01 -4.73 -35.64
CA PRO A 639 -6.56 -4.60 -37.04
C PRO A 639 -5.22 -5.26 -37.36
N GLU A 640 -4.29 -5.34 -36.41
CA GLU A 640 -3.01 -6.03 -36.56
C GLU A 640 -3.18 -7.53 -36.75
N VAL A 641 -4.13 -8.15 -36.03
CA VAL A 641 -4.45 -9.58 -36.14
C VAL A 641 -5.05 -9.86 -37.51
N LEU A 642 -5.93 -8.99 -37.99
CA LEU A 642 -6.50 -9.08 -39.34
C LEU A 642 -5.46 -8.94 -40.46
N ARG A 643 -4.32 -8.30 -40.16
CA ARG A 643 -3.16 -8.22 -41.07
C ARG A 643 -2.21 -9.41 -40.92
N GLY A 644 -2.61 -10.46 -40.21
CA GLY A 644 -1.82 -11.67 -40.02
C GLY A 644 -0.72 -11.56 -38.96
N LYS A 645 -0.72 -10.51 -38.11
CA LYS A 645 0.17 -10.48 -36.94
C LYS A 645 -0.37 -11.40 -35.84
N PRO A 646 0.51 -11.98 -35.01
CA PRO A 646 0.08 -12.79 -33.87
C PRO A 646 -0.78 -11.99 -32.89
N TYR A 647 -1.67 -12.67 -32.18
CA TYR A 647 -2.35 -12.11 -31.01
C TYR A 647 -1.33 -11.67 -29.97
N THR A 648 -1.52 -10.47 -29.45
CA THR A 648 -0.74 -9.92 -28.35
C THR A 648 -1.67 -9.45 -27.25
N GLN A 649 -1.14 -9.19 -26.06
CA GLN A 649 -1.92 -8.64 -24.95
C GLN A 649 -2.58 -7.30 -25.31
N ALA A 650 -1.97 -6.51 -26.19
CA ALA A 650 -2.53 -5.24 -26.66
C ALA A 650 -3.73 -5.40 -27.62
N ALA A 651 -3.94 -6.62 -28.14
CA ALA A 651 -5.08 -6.93 -29.01
C ALA A 651 -6.37 -7.22 -28.24
N ASP A 652 -6.27 -7.63 -26.96
CA ASP A 652 -7.39 -7.63 -26.01
C ASP A 652 -7.59 -6.22 -25.46
#